data_AF-A0A9W9RXY8-F1
#
_entry.id   AF-A0A9W9RXY8-F1
#
_cell.length_a   1.000
_cell.length_b   1.000
_cell.length_c   1.000
_cell.angle_alpha   90.00
_cell.angle_beta   90.00
_cell.angle_gamma   90.00
#
_symmetry.space_group_name_H-M   'P 1'
#
loop_
_entity.id
_entity.type
_entity.pdbx_description
1 polymer ?
#
loop_
_entity_poly.entity_id
_entity_poly.type
_entity_poly.pdbx_seq_one_letter_code
_entity_poly.pdbx_strand_id
1 'polypeptide(L)'
;MDPSDLEQKMLEAAIAASLQEFHKQRPGSSSQSAPSDDKNEVYQIASKSPSKASSPVTSPSKIPNRPKRSPQTSPLPGSQVVDLTNDSDSDSDVKEIFPKSKSVISSETDEEPVKDVGDDYSDDDLKRAIAMSLEGSQHGVEAADTAIDKPQGIFGIDRKQMEQERLARLAKRKAESSPPLNQPAPKAAKITGHQPLSTTQASTTQASSQQRASVPSNYTNTTTRDAGVQPTAQPLMQYPLGVVKKTHVANKLRTGNDITIEEVFQRADLNVAVLSSFMWDIEWLFSKLDTRKTRFILMMGAKEEATRSQYRRETASMRTLDLCFPPMEPQVNNMHSKLILLYHPGYLRVAVPTANLTQADWGENGLMENTIFLIDLPRIELGVKIEKSNTSFKEELIYFLKASGLRSDAIKALDEFDFSKTARYAFVHTIGGSRTGESWKRSGYCGLGRAVTQLGLQPSGPINIAYVASSIGSLTDEFLRAIYLAAKGDDGLTDYKLRNTRDSSAKTNDLQRREMIQLGQEWQNRFNVYFPSDQTVRLAHVNPDHTAGTVCFSSRWWLGAKFPRGILKDCESERGVLMHNKLMYVWPSEPIHMPDGSECKGWAYVGSANISESAWGRLVKDRSTGQLKLNCRNWECGVLVPVTSPGGRAYSQASDATTATLDAAPASQLQPQLPAQIFQDTIPVPMKLPGADLTESRAPWFFQE
;
A
#
# COMPACT_ATOMS: atom_id res chain seq x y z
N MET A 1 18.57 -3.30 -45.26
CA MET A 1 17.51 -4.13 -44.67
C MET A 1 17.48 -3.80 -43.21
N ASP A 2 16.30 -3.61 -42.64
CA ASP A 2 16.16 -3.28 -41.21
C ASP A 2 16.45 -4.54 -40.37
N PRO A 3 17.07 -4.44 -39.17
CA PRO A 3 17.33 -5.62 -38.34
C PRO A 3 16.06 -6.41 -37.98
N SER A 4 14.92 -5.72 -37.83
CA SER A 4 13.61 -6.33 -37.54
C SER A 4 13.14 -7.30 -38.63
N ASP A 5 13.42 -7.02 -39.92
CA ASP A 5 13.03 -7.90 -41.03
C ASP A 5 13.73 -9.27 -40.96
N LEU A 6 14.94 -9.30 -40.40
CA LEU A 6 15.71 -10.53 -40.27
C LEU A 6 15.24 -11.35 -39.06
N GLU A 7 15.01 -10.70 -37.92
CA GLU A 7 14.47 -11.34 -36.72
C GLU A 7 13.07 -11.91 -36.96
N GLN A 8 12.19 -11.18 -37.66
CA GLN A 8 10.85 -11.67 -37.99
C GLN A 8 10.91 -12.89 -38.92
N LYS A 9 11.78 -12.90 -39.94
CA LYS A 9 11.94 -14.06 -40.84
C LYS A 9 12.54 -15.27 -40.12
N MET A 10 13.44 -15.06 -39.15
CA MET A 10 13.96 -16.15 -38.31
C MET A 10 12.87 -16.72 -37.38
N LEU A 11 11.98 -15.88 -36.85
CA LEU A 11 10.83 -16.31 -36.04
C LEU A 11 9.81 -17.12 -36.88
N GLU A 12 9.46 -16.63 -38.06
CA GLU A 12 8.56 -17.34 -39.00
C GLU A 12 9.15 -18.69 -39.43
N ALA A 13 10.46 -18.76 -39.71
CA ALA A 13 11.15 -20.02 -40.03
C ALA A 13 11.16 -21.01 -38.84
N ALA A 14 11.36 -20.54 -37.61
CA ALA A 14 11.31 -21.37 -36.41
C ALA A 14 9.92 -21.95 -36.15
N ILE A 15 8.86 -21.15 -36.34
CA ILE A 15 7.46 -21.58 -36.23
C ILE A 15 7.15 -22.65 -37.30
N ALA A 16 7.56 -22.43 -38.55
CA ALA A 16 7.36 -23.39 -39.64
C ALA A 16 8.07 -24.74 -39.38
N ALA A 17 9.30 -24.72 -38.86
CA ALA A 17 10.02 -25.92 -38.47
C ALA A 17 9.30 -26.69 -37.34
N SER A 18 8.88 -25.97 -36.27
CA SER A 18 8.19 -26.58 -35.14
C SER A 18 6.85 -27.22 -35.52
N LEU A 19 6.13 -26.66 -36.51
CA LEU A 19 4.90 -27.25 -37.04
C LEU A 19 5.17 -28.53 -37.86
N GLN A 20 6.22 -28.55 -38.68
CA GLN A 20 6.61 -29.77 -39.42
C GLN A 20 7.05 -30.90 -38.49
N GLU A 21 7.64 -30.59 -37.33
CA GLU A 21 8.03 -31.58 -36.34
C GLU A 21 6.83 -32.11 -35.55
N PHE A 22 5.88 -31.24 -35.18
CA PHE A 22 4.61 -31.64 -34.54
C PHE A 22 3.81 -32.63 -35.40
N HIS A 23 3.77 -32.44 -36.72
CA HIS A 23 3.08 -33.35 -37.64
C HIS A 23 3.77 -34.72 -37.83
N LYS A 24 5.00 -34.92 -37.37
CA LYS A 24 5.72 -36.21 -37.49
C LYS A 24 5.50 -37.17 -36.30
N GLN A 25 4.94 -36.71 -35.18
CA GLN A 25 4.94 -37.46 -33.91
C GLN A 25 3.60 -38.15 -33.54
N ARG A 26 2.77 -38.56 -34.51
CA ARG A 26 1.56 -39.37 -34.25
C ARG A 26 1.34 -40.51 -35.26
N PRO A 27 1.67 -41.76 -34.90
CA PRO A 27 0.94 -42.92 -35.42
C PRO A 27 -0.50 -42.90 -34.84
N GLY A 28 -1.49 -43.29 -35.64
CA GLY A 28 -2.90 -43.08 -35.31
C GLY A 28 -3.60 -44.25 -34.61
N SER A 29 -4.78 -43.95 -34.06
CA SER A 29 -5.80 -44.93 -33.66
C SER A 29 -7.19 -44.38 -34.01
N SER A 30 -8.03 -45.18 -34.66
CA SER A 30 -9.32 -44.78 -35.22
C SER A 30 -10.52 -45.08 -34.32
N SER A 31 -11.47 -44.16 -34.24
CA SER A 31 -12.88 -44.46 -33.96
C SER A 31 -13.79 -43.34 -34.48
N GLN A 32 -14.94 -43.70 -35.07
CA GLN A 32 -15.89 -42.77 -35.69
C GLN A 32 -17.05 -42.41 -34.75
N SER A 33 -17.54 -41.17 -34.82
CA SER A 33 -18.96 -40.84 -34.58
C SER A 33 -19.28 -39.41 -35.05
N ALA A 34 -20.37 -39.23 -35.80
CA ALA A 34 -20.97 -37.98 -36.29
C ALA A 34 -22.48 -38.24 -36.51
N PRO A 35 -23.30 -37.36 -37.13
CA PRO A 35 -23.19 -35.92 -37.42
C PRO A 35 -24.44 -35.10 -36.98
N SER A 36 -24.40 -33.77 -37.18
CA SER A 36 -25.51 -32.83 -37.54
C SER A 36 -25.12 -31.38 -37.15
N ASP A 37 -25.60 -30.26 -37.73
CA ASP A 37 -26.25 -29.88 -39.01
C ASP A 37 -26.32 -28.32 -39.02
N ASP A 38 -26.46 -27.53 -40.09
CA ASP A 38 -26.35 -27.68 -41.56
C ASP A 38 -26.36 -26.23 -42.20
N LYS A 39 -26.06 -26.12 -43.51
CA LYS A 39 -26.35 -25.00 -44.46
C LYS A 39 -25.39 -23.82 -44.67
N ASN A 40 -25.18 -23.58 -45.98
CA ASN A 40 -24.65 -22.38 -46.66
C ASN A 40 -25.73 -21.24 -46.67
N GLU A 41 -25.60 -20.04 -47.28
CA GLU A 41 -24.82 -19.68 -48.48
C GLU A 41 -24.51 -18.17 -48.69
N VAL A 42 -23.29 -17.95 -49.17
CA VAL A 42 -22.59 -16.86 -49.91
C VAL A 42 -23.52 -15.95 -50.80
N TYR A 43 -23.30 -14.61 -51.00
CA TYR A 43 -22.35 -14.00 -51.97
C TYR A 43 -22.29 -12.43 -52.01
N GLN A 44 -21.07 -11.84 -52.11
CA GLN A 44 -20.63 -10.61 -52.87
C GLN A 44 -21.28 -9.19 -52.65
N ILE A 45 -20.76 -8.02 -53.11
CA ILE A 45 -19.38 -7.42 -53.27
C ILE A 45 -19.45 -5.87 -53.51
N ALA A 46 -18.31 -5.14 -53.42
CA ALA A 46 -17.97 -3.80 -54.01
C ALA A 46 -18.56 -2.43 -53.51
N SER A 47 -17.72 -1.68 -52.78
CA SER A 47 -17.25 -0.28 -52.97
C SER A 47 -18.10 0.85 -53.62
N LYS A 48 -18.16 2.05 -52.97
CA LYS A 48 -17.55 3.36 -53.40
C LYS A 48 -17.89 4.57 -52.47
N SER A 49 -17.21 5.70 -52.66
CA SER A 49 -17.27 7.00 -51.93
C SER A 49 -17.54 8.18 -52.93
N PRO A 50 -17.39 9.53 -52.68
CA PRO A 50 -16.93 10.33 -51.50
C PRO A 50 -17.62 11.74 -51.25
N SER A 51 -17.02 12.57 -50.36
CA SER A 51 -16.95 14.09 -50.38
C SER A 51 -18.12 14.94 -49.80
N LYS A 52 -18.00 16.23 -49.34
CA LYS A 52 -16.87 17.20 -49.15
C LYS A 52 -17.26 18.48 -48.30
N ALA A 53 -16.29 19.15 -47.64
CA ALA A 53 -16.13 20.62 -47.35
C ALA A 53 -17.23 21.41 -46.51
N SER A 54 -17.04 22.59 -45.88
CA SER A 54 -15.89 23.51 -45.52
C SER A 54 -16.27 24.52 -44.37
N SER A 55 -15.38 25.45 -43.96
CA SER A 55 -15.44 26.46 -42.84
C SER A 55 -14.34 27.57 -43.05
N PRO A 56 -14.05 28.62 -42.20
CA PRO A 56 -14.77 29.46 -41.20
C PRO A 56 -14.72 31.00 -41.59
N VAL A 57 -14.46 32.13 -40.87
CA VAL A 57 -13.84 32.50 -39.56
C VAL A 57 -13.93 34.04 -39.20
N THR A 58 -13.56 34.44 -37.95
CA THR A 58 -13.17 35.81 -37.39
C THR A 58 -14.26 36.88 -37.07
N SER A 59 -14.38 37.50 -35.86
CA SER A 59 -13.53 38.46 -35.05
C SER A 59 -13.74 39.97 -35.40
N PRO A 60 -13.35 41.04 -34.63
CA PRO A 60 -12.49 41.14 -33.40
C PRO A 60 -12.77 42.24 -32.28
N SER A 61 -12.33 41.98 -31.02
CA SER A 61 -11.67 42.87 -29.99
C SER A 61 -12.13 44.30 -29.56
N LYS A 62 -12.06 44.66 -28.24
CA LYS A 62 -11.17 45.73 -27.63
C LYS A 62 -11.43 46.18 -26.13
N ILE A 63 -10.51 45.84 -25.19
CA ILE A 63 -9.76 46.66 -24.14
C ILE A 63 -10.47 47.75 -23.23
N PRO A 64 -9.99 48.10 -21.99
CA PRO A 64 -9.97 47.35 -20.69
C PRO A 64 -10.21 48.20 -19.37
N ASN A 65 -10.09 47.63 -18.15
CA ASN A 65 -9.40 48.31 -17.01
C ASN A 65 -8.92 47.40 -15.83
N ARG A 66 -8.15 47.91 -14.83
CA ARG A 66 -7.57 47.12 -13.69
C ARG A 66 -7.06 47.95 -12.49
N PRO A 67 -7.39 47.58 -11.25
CA PRO A 67 -6.45 47.48 -10.09
C PRO A 67 -6.69 46.16 -9.29
N LYS A 68 -5.93 45.68 -8.28
CA LYS A 68 -4.62 46.00 -7.64
C LYS A 68 -3.99 44.68 -7.10
N ARG A 69 -3.13 44.67 -6.04
CA ARG A 69 -2.61 43.45 -5.35
C ARG A 69 -2.06 43.77 -3.94
N SER A 70 -1.97 42.77 -3.03
CA SER A 70 -1.19 42.79 -1.77
C SER A 70 -0.76 41.33 -1.41
N PRO A 71 0.11 41.02 -0.41
CA PRO A 71 1.30 40.18 -0.66
C PRO A 71 1.31 38.77 -0.04
N GLN A 72 2.30 37.96 -0.44
CA GLN A 72 2.59 36.59 0.02
C GLN A 72 3.93 36.51 0.78
N THR A 73 4.11 35.48 1.60
CA THR A 73 5.38 35.06 2.23
C THR A 73 5.79 33.65 1.76
N SER A 74 7.08 33.32 1.80
CA SER A 74 7.67 32.11 1.19
C SER A 74 8.31 31.14 2.21
N PRO A 75 8.14 29.81 2.05
CA PRO A 75 8.71 28.81 2.97
C PRO A 75 10.18 28.45 2.67
N LEU A 76 10.81 27.72 3.58
CA LEU A 76 12.20 27.23 3.52
C LEU A 76 12.27 25.71 3.23
N PRO A 77 13.37 25.18 2.67
CA PRO A 77 13.49 23.77 2.28
C PRO A 77 14.03 22.88 3.41
N GLY A 78 13.52 21.64 3.55
CA GLY A 78 14.07 20.73 4.57
C GLY A 78 13.48 19.33 4.78
N SER A 79 12.49 18.86 4.00
CA SER A 79 11.97 17.49 4.14
C SER A 79 11.39 16.95 2.84
N GLN A 80 11.85 15.76 2.40
CA GLN A 80 11.35 15.09 1.19
C GLN A 80 10.29 14.06 1.60
N VAL A 81 9.02 14.45 1.54
CA VAL A 81 7.87 13.61 1.92
C VAL A 81 6.87 13.56 0.78
N VAL A 82 6.26 12.39 0.58
CA VAL A 82 5.30 12.10 -0.49
C VAL A 82 3.90 11.99 0.11
N ASP A 83 2.95 12.75 -0.44
CA ASP A 83 1.53 12.55 -0.14
C ASP A 83 1.04 11.21 -0.72
N LEU A 84 0.73 10.27 0.17
CA LEU A 84 0.20 8.94 -0.15
C LEU A 84 -1.26 8.96 -0.62
N THR A 85 -1.93 10.10 -0.52
CA THR A 85 -3.37 10.31 -0.69
C THR A 85 -3.72 11.37 -1.74
N ASN A 86 -2.80 11.64 -2.67
CA ASN A 86 -2.99 12.64 -3.74
C ASN A 86 -4.06 12.20 -4.76
N ASP A 87 -5.31 12.45 -4.38
CA ASP A 87 -6.54 12.24 -5.14
C ASP A 87 -6.77 13.43 -6.11
N SER A 88 -5.81 13.67 -7.02
CA SER A 88 -5.89 14.73 -8.04
C SER A 88 -7.17 14.66 -8.89
N ASP A 89 -8.05 15.66 -8.73
CA ASP A 89 -9.29 15.89 -9.49
C ASP A 89 -8.99 16.32 -10.94
N SER A 90 -8.62 15.36 -11.81
CA SER A 90 -8.42 15.60 -13.25
C SER A 90 -8.71 14.36 -14.09
N ASP A 91 -9.95 13.88 -14.07
CA ASP A 91 -10.47 12.82 -14.97
C ASP A 91 -11.25 13.42 -16.18
N SER A 92 -10.87 14.65 -16.55
CA SER A 92 -11.34 15.40 -17.71
C SER A 92 -10.24 15.55 -18.76
N ASP A 93 -10.47 14.93 -19.92
CA ASP A 93 -9.83 15.15 -21.22
C ASP A 93 -8.30 15.02 -21.29
N VAL A 94 -7.86 13.79 -21.61
CA VAL A 94 -6.53 13.52 -22.17
C VAL A 94 -6.39 14.26 -23.51
N LYS A 95 -5.59 15.33 -23.53
CA LYS A 95 -5.00 15.90 -24.75
C LYS A 95 -3.50 15.69 -24.72
N GLU A 96 -3.01 14.79 -25.58
CA GLU A 96 -1.59 14.64 -25.82
C GLU A 96 -1.02 15.90 -26.49
N ILE A 97 0.03 16.48 -25.92
CA ILE A 97 0.81 17.56 -26.55
C ILE A 97 2.29 17.26 -26.36
N PHE A 98 2.94 16.79 -27.43
CA PHE A 98 4.39 16.89 -27.60
C PHE A 98 4.70 17.46 -28.99
N PRO A 99 5.67 18.40 -29.11
CA PRO A 99 5.87 19.16 -30.33
C PRO A 99 6.74 18.41 -31.36
N LYS A 100 6.41 18.56 -32.65
CA LYS A 100 7.32 18.32 -33.79
C LYS A 100 7.25 19.48 -34.77
N SER A 101 8.31 19.69 -35.54
CA SER A 101 8.64 21.01 -36.14
C SER A 101 8.44 21.10 -37.66
N LYS A 102 8.03 22.30 -38.11
CA LYS A 102 8.27 22.93 -39.45
C LYS A 102 7.80 22.21 -40.73
N SER A 103 6.70 22.72 -41.33
CA SER A 103 6.50 22.98 -42.79
C SER A 103 5.04 23.50 -43.03
N VAL A 104 4.75 24.80 -43.17
CA VAL A 104 4.71 25.64 -44.41
C VAL A 104 3.44 25.45 -45.29
N ILE A 105 2.68 26.55 -45.54
CA ILE A 105 1.51 26.76 -46.49
C ILE A 105 0.16 26.09 -46.08
N SER A 106 -0.92 26.77 -45.59
CA SER A 106 -1.96 27.70 -46.18
C SER A 106 -3.29 26.98 -46.58
N SER A 107 -4.53 27.54 -46.64
CA SER A 107 -5.21 28.79 -46.17
C SER A 107 -6.76 28.68 -46.31
N GLU A 108 -7.56 29.64 -45.77
CA GLU A 108 -8.97 30.05 -46.16
C GLU A 108 -10.15 29.01 -45.99
N THR A 109 -11.25 29.25 -45.22
CA THR A 109 -12.56 29.99 -45.41
C THR A 109 -13.62 29.27 -46.30
N ASP A 110 -14.96 29.44 -46.21
CA ASP A 110 -15.88 30.44 -45.60
C ASP A 110 -16.94 29.83 -44.59
N GLU A 111 -17.95 30.59 -44.08
CA GLU A 111 -18.83 30.25 -42.90
C GLU A 111 -20.39 30.21 -43.15
N GLU A 112 -21.23 30.46 -42.11
CA GLU A 112 -22.73 30.61 -42.04
C GLU A 112 -23.62 29.34 -41.82
N PRO A 113 -24.84 29.43 -41.21
CA PRO A 113 -25.12 29.91 -39.83
C PRO A 113 -26.19 29.10 -39.03
N VAL A 114 -26.20 29.17 -37.69
CA VAL A 114 -27.32 28.72 -36.83
C VAL A 114 -27.57 29.71 -35.67
N LYS A 115 -28.83 29.78 -35.20
CA LYS A 115 -29.40 30.85 -34.36
C LYS A 115 -28.89 30.91 -32.91
N ASP A 116 -28.79 32.15 -32.45
CA ASP A 116 -28.65 32.66 -31.08
C ASP A 116 -29.74 32.22 -30.08
N VAL A 117 -29.32 31.80 -28.88
CA VAL A 117 -29.84 32.27 -27.57
C VAL A 117 -28.65 32.27 -26.58
N GLY A 118 -28.31 33.41 -26.00
CA GLY A 118 -27.07 33.59 -25.21
C GLY A 118 -27.13 33.23 -23.71
N ASP A 119 -25.98 33.42 -23.05
CA ASP A 119 -25.84 34.17 -21.79
C ASP A 119 -24.37 34.63 -21.62
N ASP A 120 -24.14 35.67 -20.79
CA ASP A 120 -22.92 36.50 -20.78
C ASP A 120 -21.88 36.12 -19.68
N TYR A 121 -20.61 36.49 -19.90
CA TYR A 121 -19.59 37.01 -18.94
C TYR A 121 -18.17 37.01 -19.58
N SER A 122 -17.33 38.01 -19.25
CA SER A 122 -16.25 38.53 -20.13
C SER A 122 -14.83 37.92 -20.03
N ASP A 123 -14.14 37.79 -21.18
CA ASP A 123 -12.75 37.29 -21.37
C ASP A 123 -11.66 38.40 -21.50
N ASP A 124 -11.85 39.59 -20.91
CA ASP A 124 -10.93 40.72 -21.09
C ASP A 124 -9.70 40.73 -20.16
N ASP A 125 -9.74 40.07 -19.00
CA ASP A 125 -8.60 40.04 -18.06
C ASP A 125 -7.46 39.12 -18.53
N LEU A 126 -7.77 38.00 -19.19
CA LEU A 126 -6.77 37.01 -19.62
C LEU A 126 -5.80 37.60 -20.67
N LYS A 127 -6.33 38.39 -21.62
CA LYS A 127 -5.51 39.07 -22.63
C LYS A 127 -4.62 40.16 -22.03
N ARG A 128 -5.04 40.77 -20.91
CA ARG A 128 -4.25 41.79 -20.21
C ARG A 128 -3.07 41.20 -19.41
N ALA A 129 -3.16 39.96 -18.97
CA ALA A 129 -2.06 39.25 -18.30
C ALA A 129 -0.89 38.95 -19.26
N ILE A 130 -1.20 38.52 -20.50
CA ILE A 130 -0.19 38.18 -21.51
C ILE A 130 0.57 39.43 -21.98
N ALA A 131 -0.12 40.55 -22.21
CA ALA A 131 0.51 41.80 -22.66
C ALA A 131 1.54 42.36 -21.67
N MET A 132 1.33 42.21 -20.35
CA MET A 132 2.30 42.66 -19.32
C MET A 132 3.50 41.70 -19.15
N SER A 133 3.62 40.63 -19.94
CA SER A 133 4.71 39.65 -19.85
C SER A 133 5.77 39.79 -20.95
N LEU A 134 5.71 40.84 -21.79
CA LEU A 134 6.56 41.02 -22.97
C LEU A 134 7.39 42.32 -23.01
N GLU A 135 7.18 43.26 -22.08
CA GLU A 135 8.04 44.44 -21.90
C GLU A 135 8.93 44.26 -20.66
N GLY A 136 10.05 43.55 -20.82
CA GLY A 136 10.95 43.23 -19.71
C GLY A 136 12.33 42.65 -20.07
N SER A 137 12.79 42.81 -21.33
CA SER A 137 13.98 42.11 -21.84
C SER A 137 14.99 43.05 -22.51
N GLN A 138 15.78 43.79 -21.70
CA GLN A 138 17.09 44.30 -22.10
C GLN A 138 17.95 44.67 -20.88
N HIS A 139 19.27 44.48 -21.01
CA HIS A 139 20.31 44.41 -19.95
C HIS A 139 20.30 43.09 -19.18
N GLY A 140 21.42 42.36 -19.26
CA GLY A 140 21.55 40.97 -18.80
C GLY A 140 22.59 40.78 -17.70
N VAL A 141 22.42 39.69 -16.96
CA VAL A 141 23.36 39.15 -15.94
C VAL A 141 23.43 37.62 -16.13
N GLU A 142 24.37 36.98 -15.45
CA GLU A 142 24.82 35.59 -15.59
C GLU A 142 23.73 34.50 -15.51
N ALA A 143 24.02 33.34 -16.09
CA ALA A 143 23.12 32.19 -16.11
C ALA A 143 23.05 31.48 -14.75
N ALA A 144 21.84 31.21 -14.27
CA ALA A 144 21.58 30.38 -13.10
C ALA A 144 20.97 29.04 -13.53
N ASP A 145 21.61 27.93 -13.16
CA ASP A 145 21.09 26.58 -13.40
C ASP A 145 19.80 26.34 -12.61
N THR A 146 18.71 25.99 -13.31
CA THR A 146 17.50 25.46 -12.68
C THR A 146 17.76 24.05 -12.15
N ALA A 147 17.70 23.87 -10.83
CA ALA A 147 17.98 22.59 -10.20
C ALA A 147 16.91 21.53 -10.54
N ILE A 148 17.28 20.59 -11.40
CA ILE A 148 16.50 19.37 -11.67
C ILE A 148 16.57 18.45 -10.44
N ASP A 149 15.44 17.79 -10.16
CA ASP A 149 15.30 16.81 -9.09
C ASP A 149 16.36 15.69 -9.20
N LYS A 150 16.92 15.25 -8.07
CA LYS A 150 18.03 14.27 -8.05
C LYS A 150 17.55 12.96 -7.40
N PRO A 151 17.63 11.82 -8.10
CA PRO A 151 17.24 10.54 -7.52
C PRO A 151 18.21 10.14 -6.41
N GLN A 152 17.66 9.90 -5.21
CA GLN A 152 18.39 9.26 -4.12
C GLN A 152 18.79 7.82 -4.52
N GLY A 153 19.94 7.35 -4.08
CA GLY A 153 20.35 5.95 -4.28
C GLY A 153 19.53 4.99 -3.41
N ILE A 154 19.56 3.69 -3.73
CA ILE A 154 18.80 2.64 -3.03
C ILE A 154 19.13 2.56 -1.51
N PHE A 155 20.31 3.04 -1.12
CA PHE A 155 20.76 3.12 0.28
C PHE A 155 20.37 4.42 0.99
N GLY A 156 19.53 5.29 0.39
CA GLY A 156 19.16 6.61 0.94
C GLY A 156 20.27 7.67 0.88
N ILE A 157 21.37 7.39 0.17
CA ILE A 157 22.59 8.22 0.14
C ILE A 157 22.68 9.01 -1.17
N ASP A 158 22.77 10.34 -1.09
CA ASP A 158 23.25 11.16 -2.23
C ASP A 158 24.76 10.96 -2.41
N ARG A 159 25.10 10.00 -3.27
CA ARG A 159 26.47 9.66 -3.66
C ARG A 159 27.19 10.85 -4.33
N LYS A 160 26.47 11.78 -4.96
CA LYS A 160 27.03 12.99 -5.57
C LYS A 160 27.41 14.01 -4.51
N GLN A 161 26.61 14.16 -3.45
CA GLN A 161 26.95 14.99 -2.29
C GLN A 161 28.20 14.44 -1.58
N MET A 162 28.27 13.13 -1.33
CA MET A 162 29.44 12.50 -0.70
C MET A 162 30.71 12.58 -1.58
N GLU A 163 30.58 12.48 -2.91
CA GLU A 163 31.71 12.70 -3.83
C GLU A 163 32.12 14.18 -3.90
N GLN A 164 31.18 15.13 -3.92
CA GLN A 164 31.51 16.55 -3.78
C GLN A 164 32.23 16.85 -2.46
N GLU A 165 31.83 16.22 -1.35
CA GLU A 165 32.55 16.37 -0.08
C GLU A 165 33.96 15.74 -0.12
N ARG A 166 34.10 14.55 -0.73
CA ARG A 166 35.40 13.91 -0.96
C ARG A 166 36.33 14.79 -1.82
N LEU A 167 35.79 15.42 -2.85
CA LEU A 167 36.51 16.35 -3.73
C LEU A 167 36.85 17.66 -3.01
N ALA A 168 35.96 18.21 -2.17
CA ALA A 168 36.23 19.39 -1.35
C ALA A 168 37.33 19.11 -0.30
N ARG A 169 37.29 17.95 0.37
CA ARG A 169 38.34 17.47 1.29
C ARG A 169 39.69 17.28 0.58
N LEU A 170 39.70 16.89 -0.69
CA LEU A 170 40.91 16.82 -1.54
C LEU A 170 41.39 18.21 -2.01
N ALA A 171 40.47 19.11 -2.36
CA ALA A 171 40.79 20.48 -2.77
C ALA A 171 41.42 21.27 -1.63
N LYS A 172 40.88 21.18 -0.40
CA LYS A 172 41.47 21.82 0.78
C LYS A 172 42.91 21.38 1.03
N ARG A 173 43.21 20.08 0.89
CA ARG A 173 44.58 19.54 0.99
C ARG A 173 45.53 19.98 -0.14
N LYS A 174 45.02 20.52 -1.25
CA LYS A 174 45.83 21.15 -2.31
C LYS A 174 45.96 22.67 -2.18
N ALA A 175 45.11 23.31 -1.37
CA ALA A 175 45.17 24.75 -1.11
C ALA A 175 46.25 25.12 -0.06
N GLU A 176 46.62 24.18 0.81
CA GLU A 176 47.50 24.41 1.97
C GLU A 176 49.00 24.15 1.68
N SER A 177 49.43 24.13 0.41
CA SER A 177 50.82 23.79 0.01
C SER A 177 51.60 24.92 -0.67
N SER A 178 52.03 25.93 0.11
CA SER A 178 53.19 26.79 -0.19
C SER A 178 53.72 27.46 1.10
N PRO A 179 55.05 27.60 1.31
CA PRO A 179 55.61 27.96 2.62
C PRO A 179 56.17 29.39 2.72
N PRO A 180 56.39 29.89 3.96
CA PRO A 180 57.49 30.78 4.30
C PRO A 180 58.52 30.09 5.24
N LEU A 181 59.79 30.52 5.18
CA LEU A 181 60.86 30.01 6.04
C LEU A 181 61.04 30.87 7.30
N ASN A 182 61.29 30.25 8.46
CA ASN A 182 62.53 30.43 9.23
C ASN A 182 62.64 29.50 10.46
N GLN A 183 63.88 29.32 10.94
CA GLN A 183 64.32 28.45 12.05
C GLN A 183 64.50 29.29 13.36
N PRO A 184 64.83 28.73 14.57
CA PRO A 184 65.32 27.37 14.87
C PRO A 184 64.67 26.63 16.07
N ALA A 185 65.13 25.39 16.32
CA ALA A 185 64.79 24.53 17.46
C ALA A 185 65.72 24.78 18.69
N PRO A 186 65.61 24.09 19.86
CA PRO A 186 66.07 22.68 19.93
C PRO A 186 65.51 21.76 21.07
N LYS A 187 66.06 20.53 21.11
CA LYS A 187 66.17 19.56 22.23
C LYS A 187 65.01 18.59 22.51
N ALA A 188 65.41 17.33 22.70
CA ALA A 188 64.57 16.14 22.88
C ALA A 188 64.84 15.45 24.24
N ALA A 189 64.02 14.43 24.57
CA ALA A 189 64.31 13.39 25.56
C ALA A 189 63.81 12.01 25.05
N LYS A 190 64.23 10.90 25.66
CA LYS A 190 64.15 9.53 25.08
C LYS A 190 63.93 8.43 26.13
N ILE A 191 63.14 7.39 25.75
CA ILE A 191 63.27 5.94 26.07
C ILE A 191 63.13 5.47 27.54
N THR A 192 62.22 4.51 27.78
CA THR A 192 62.42 3.14 28.37
C THR A 192 61.03 2.49 28.62
N GLY A 193 60.85 1.16 28.72
CA GLY A 193 61.74 0.05 28.36
C GLY A 193 61.62 -1.23 29.23
N HIS A 194 61.05 -2.32 28.66
CA HIS A 194 61.17 -3.74 29.07
C HIS A 194 60.21 -4.37 30.13
N GLN A 195 60.40 -5.68 30.37
CA GLN A 195 59.47 -6.80 30.72
C GLN A 195 60.26 -7.79 31.66
N PRO A 196 59.94 -9.10 31.96
CA PRO A 196 58.71 -9.96 31.83
C PRO A 196 58.42 -10.97 33.01
N LEU A 197 57.43 -11.89 32.84
CA LEU A 197 57.23 -13.25 33.47
C LEU A 197 56.90 -13.33 35.01
N SER A 198 56.26 -14.37 35.62
CA SER A 198 55.95 -15.78 35.23
C SER A 198 54.79 -16.48 36.03
N THR A 199 54.17 -17.52 35.43
CA THR A 199 53.53 -18.79 35.93
C THR A 199 52.93 -19.03 37.35
N THR A 200 51.69 -19.58 37.40
CA THR A 200 51.22 -20.85 38.07
C THR A 200 49.82 -21.24 37.52
N GLN A 201 49.54 -22.46 37.01
CA GLN A 201 49.01 -23.70 37.67
C GLN A 201 47.67 -23.56 38.45
N ALA A 202 46.72 -24.52 38.50
CA ALA A 202 46.40 -25.74 37.70
C ALA A 202 45.02 -26.36 38.16
N SER A 203 44.60 -27.50 37.57
CA SER A 203 43.36 -28.29 37.82
C SER A 203 42.02 -27.65 37.35
N THR A 204 41.09 -28.29 36.62
CA THR A 204 40.87 -29.66 36.06
C THR A 204 40.07 -30.66 36.90
N THR A 205 38.80 -30.87 36.52
CA THR A 205 38.09 -32.16 36.56
C THR A 205 37.25 -32.34 35.29
N GLN A 206 37.23 -33.56 34.72
CA GLN A 206 36.44 -33.93 33.54
C GLN A 206 35.58 -35.16 33.85
N ALA A 207 34.36 -35.18 33.32
CA ALA A 207 33.57 -36.36 32.96
C ALA A 207 32.46 -35.85 32.00
N SER A 208 32.23 -36.28 30.76
CA SER A 208 32.27 -37.61 30.10
C SER A 208 31.37 -38.64 30.79
N SER A 209 30.37 -39.24 30.15
CA SER A 209 29.87 -39.13 28.77
C SER A 209 28.60 -39.98 28.63
N GLN A 210 27.74 -39.73 27.64
CA GLN A 210 27.22 -40.73 26.69
C GLN A 210 26.15 -40.15 25.75
N GLN A 211 26.03 -40.74 24.56
CA GLN A 211 24.99 -40.41 23.59
C GLN A 211 23.72 -41.24 23.86
N ARG A 212 22.55 -40.63 23.69
CA ARG A 212 21.39 -41.37 23.17
C ARG A 212 20.50 -40.44 22.34
N ALA A 213 20.12 -40.88 21.15
CA ALA A 213 19.15 -40.19 20.34
C ALA A 213 17.73 -40.52 20.83
N SER A 214 16.89 -39.49 20.99
CA SER A 214 15.46 -39.63 21.24
C SER A 214 14.75 -38.42 20.64
N VAL A 215 14.02 -38.64 19.54
CA VAL A 215 13.15 -37.62 18.93
C VAL A 215 11.91 -37.45 19.82
N PRO A 216 11.62 -36.26 20.37
CA PRO A 216 10.38 -36.00 21.11
C PRO A 216 9.29 -35.54 20.13
N SER A 217 8.73 -36.47 19.38
CA SER A 217 7.57 -36.24 18.52
C SER A 217 6.29 -36.11 19.35
N ASN A 218 6.01 -34.90 19.87
CA ASN A 218 4.82 -34.60 20.67
C ASN A 218 3.96 -33.51 20.02
N TYR A 219 3.15 -33.88 19.04
CA TYR A 219 2.00 -33.08 18.60
C TYR A 219 0.89 -33.15 19.66
N THR A 220 1.01 -32.38 20.74
CA THR A 220 -0.05 -32.22 21.74
C THR A 220 -1.12 -31.24 21.25
N ASN A 221 -2.16 -31.78 20.60
CA ASN A 221 -3.41 -31.05 20.34
C ASN A 221 -4.05 -30.64 21.68
N THR A 222 -3.71 -29.45 22.16
CA THR A 222 -4.26 -28.86 23.40
C THR A 222 -4.89 -27.52 23.07
N THR A 223 -6.22 -27.49 23.06
CA THR A 223 -7.05 -26.27 22.94
C THR A 223 -7.06 -25.51 24.27
N THR A 224 -5.88 -25.10 24.72
CA THR A 224 -5.66 -24.33 25.95
C THR A 224 -5.25 -22.90 25.61
N ARG A 225 -5.90 -21.93 26.26
CA ARG A 225 -5.78 -20.48 26.03
C ARG A 225 -4.31 -20.02 25.97
N ASP A 226 -3.99 -19.18 24.99
CA ASP A 226 -2.64 -18.67 24.73
C ASP A 226 -2.20 -17.62 25.77
N ALA A 227 -1.80 -18.11 26.95
CA ALA A 227 -1.27 -17.31 28.04
C ALA A 227 0.20 -16.92 27.81
N GLY A 228 0.47 -16.18 26.73
CA GLY A 228 1.68 -15.38 26.58
C GLY A 228 2.95 -16.14 26.22
N VAL A 229 2.95 -16.86 25.09
CA VAL A 229 4.23 -17.20 24.43
C VAL A 229 4.96 -15.91 24.08
N GLN A 230 6.04 -15.62 24.81
CA GLN A 230 6.91 -14.47 24.54
C GLN A 230 7.60 -14.67 23.19
N PRO A 231 7.53 -13.68 22.27
CA PRO A 231 8.20 -13.79 20.98
C PRO A 231 9.71 -14.05 21.12
N THR A 232 10.26 -14.86 20.24
CA THR A 232 11.70 -15.18 20.22
C THR A 232 12.31 -15.07 18.84
N ALA A 233 13.54 -14.55 18.78
CA ALA A 233 14.38 -14.51 17.59
C ALA A 233 15.12 -15.84 17.32
N GLN A 234 14.92 -16.87 18.16
CA GLN A 234 15.36 -18.23 17.89
C GLN A 234 14.48 -18.87 16.82
N PRO A 235 15.04 -19.64 15.85
CA PRO A 235 14.26 -20.39 14.87
C PRO A 235 13.26 -21.36 15.50
N LEU A 236 11.98 -21.07 15.35
CA LEU A 236 10.86 -21.85 15.89
C LEU A 236 9.55 -21.39 15.24
N MET A 237 8.71 -22.34 14.84
CA MET A 237 7.32 -22.07 14.48
C MET A 237 6.55 -21.63 15.73
N GLN A 238 6.26 -20.33 15.84
CA GLN A 238 5.61 -19.72 17.00
C GLN A 238 4.12 -19.44 16.76
N TYR A 239 3.72 -19.17 15.51
CA TYR A 239 2.38 -18.68 15.17
C TYR A 239 1.63 -19.58 14.19
N PRO A 240 1.49 -20.91 14.43
CA PRO A 240 0.89 -21.86 13.47
C PRO A 240 -0.61 -21.65 13.21
N LEU A 241 -1.31 -20.88 14.03
CA LEU A 241 -2.71 -20.53 13.84
C LEU A 241 -2.94 -19.10 13.33
N GLY A 242 -1.88 -18.28 13.29
CA GLY A 242 -1.94 -16.84 13.06
C GLY A 242 -2.03 -16.03 14.36
N VAL A 243 -1.49 -14.81 14.34
CA VAL A 243 -1.55 -13.84 15.46
C VAL A 243 -1.51 -12.41 14.94
N VAL A 244 -2.02 -11.45 15.72
CA VAL A 244 -1.75 -10.02 15.54
C VAL A 244 -1.02 -9.48 16.78
N LYS A 245 0.11 -8.79 16.59
CA LYS A 245 0.88 -8.15 17.68
C LYS A 245 1.13 -6.68 17.38
N LYS A 246 1.41 -5.89 18.42
CA LYS A 246 1.92 -4.51 18.27
C LYS A 246 3.44 -4.56 18.03
N THR A 247 4.05 -3.57 17.38
CA THR A 247 5.52 -3.48 17.37
C THR A 247 6.03 -3.18 18.79
N HIS A 248 7.22 -3.68 19.12
CA HIS A 248 7.96 -3.23 20.30
C HIS A 248 8.22 -1.71 20.21
N VAL A 249 8.28 -1.03 21.35
CA VAL A 249 8.62 0.40 21.43
C VAL A 249 9.64 0.58 22.54
N ALA A 250 10.80 1.17 22.20
CA ALA A 250 11.89 1.35 23.12
C ALA A 250 11.48 2.13 24.38
N ASN A 251 12.05 1.73 25.53
CA ASN A 251 11.77 2.28 26.86
C ASN A 251 10.31 2.10 27.34
N LYS A 252 9.50 1.25 26.69
CA LYS A 252 8.22 0.76 27.21
C LYS A 252 8.38 -0.65 27.77
N LEU A 253 7.55 -1.03 28.73
CA LEU A 253 7.56 -2.38 29.31
C LEU A 253 6.94 -3.38 28.33
N ARG A 254 7.66 -4.48 28.05
CA ARG A 254 7.13 -5.59 27.24
C ARG A 254 6.08 -6.38 28.00
N THR A 255 4.98 -6.70 27.32
CA THR A 255 3.84 -7.45 27.88
C THR A 255 3.56 -8.77 27.16
N GLY A 256 4.41 -9.18 26.20
CA GLY A 256 4.20 -10.36 25.34
C GLY A 256 3.28 -10.12 24.14
N ASN A 257 2.49 -9.05 24.18
CA ASN A 257 1.64 -8.59 23.07
C ASN A 257 2.39 -7.68 22.08
N ASP A 258 3.70 -7.51 22.26
CA ASP A 258 4.60 -6.76 21.39
C ASP A 258 5.71 -7.62 20.76
N ILE A 259 6.20 -7.24 19.59
CA ILE A 259 7.23 -8.00 18.83
C ILE A 259 8.28 -7.08 18.19
N THR A 260 9.55 -7.49 18.25
CA THR A 260 10.70 -6.82 17.61
C THR A 260 10.94 -7.34 16.19
N ILE A 261 11.66 -6.60 15.35
CA ILE A 261 11.97 -7.02 13.98
C ILE A 261 12.83 -8.31 13.95
N GLU A 262 13.72 -8.50 14.92
CA GLU A 262 14.54 -9.70 15.06
C GLU A 262 13.71 -10.95 15.41
N GLU A 263 12.65 -10.79 16.22
CA GLU A 263 11.70 -11.85 16.56
C GLU A 263 10.76 -12.20 15.39
N VAL A 264 10.51 -11.24 14.48
CA VAL A 264 9.86 -11.52 13.19
C VAL A 264 10.79 -12.30 12.26
N PHE A 265 12.05 -11.86 12.10
CA PHE A 265 12.99 -12.43 11.13
C PHE A 265 13.63 -13.76 11.53
N GLN A 266 13.82 -14.06 12.82
CA GLN A 266 14.46 -15.28 13.32
C GLN A 266 15.75 -15.66 12.56
N ARG A 267 16.61 -14.67 12.35
CA ARG A 267 17.69 -14.60 11.33
C ARG A 267 18.73 -15.75 11.27
N ALA A 268 18.70 -16.72 12.17
CA ALA A 268 19.77 -17.71 12.33
C ALA A 268 19.73 -18.85 11.28
N ASP A 269 18.55 -19.22 10.78
CA ASP A 269 18.33 -20.27 9.77
C ASP A 269 17.58 -19.79 8.51
N LEU A 270 17.28 -18.48 8.43
CA LEU A 270 16.49 -17.85 7.37
C LEU A 270 17.18 -17.96 6.00
N ASN A 271 16.62 -18.76 5.09
CA ASN A 271 17.21 -19.00 3.77
C ASN A 271 16.88 -17.90 2.76
N VAL A 272 15.60 -17.47 2.70
CA VAL A 272 15.11 -16.47 1.76
C VAL A 272 14.14 -15.52 2.46
N ALA A 273 14.28 -14.22 2.20
CA ALA A 273 13.34 -13.18 2.60
C ALA A 273 12.82 -12.42 1.37
N VAL A 274 11.52 -12.48 1.09
CA VAL A 274 10.86 -11.55 0.17
C VAL A 274 10.29 -10.43 1.01
N LEU A 275 10.69 -9.19 0.72
CA LEU A 275 10.34 -8.02 1.51
C LEU A 275 9.70 -6.96 0.62
N SER A 276 8.59 -6.37 1.06
CA SER A 276 7.91 -5.25 0.42
C SER A 276 7.73 -4.12 1.41
N SER A 277 8.02 -2.89 0.99
CA SER A 277 7.85 -1.69 1.80
C SER A 277 7.82 -0.44 0.93
N PHE A 278 7.29 0.65 1.49
CA PHE A 278 7.33 1.97 0.87
C PHE A 278 8.66 2.68 1.18
N MET A 279 8.94 2.88 2.47
CA MET A 279 10.22 3.45 2.95
C MET A 279 11.15 2.35 3.47
N TRP A 280 12.45 2.59 3.31
CA TRP A 280 13.50 1.60 3.50
C TRP A 280 14.72 2.25 4.18
N ASP A 281 15.07 1.77 5.37
CA ASP A 281 16.40 1.96 5.93
C ASP A 281 17.20 0.67 5.69
N ILE A 282 17.95 0.65 4.59
CA ILE A 282 18.68 -0.55 4.14
C ILE A 282 19.84 -0.91 5.08
N GLU A 283 20.48 0.07 5.72
CA GLU A 283 21.57 -0.19 6.67
C GLU A 283 21.04 -0.79 7.97
N TRP A 284 19.99 -0.18 8.55
CA TRP A 284 19.29 -0.76 9.69
C TRP A 284 18.75 -2.15 9.37
N LEU A 285 18.02 -2.32 8.26
CA LEU A 285 17.42 -3.59 7.85
C LEU A 285 18.48 -4.70 7.74
N PHE A 286 19.58 -4.44 7.06
CA PHE A 286 20.65 -5.44 6.89
C PHE A 286 21.48 -5.68 8.16
N SER A 287 21.46 -4.77 9.15
CA SER A 287 22.02 -5.07 10.49
C SER A 287 21.24 -6.18 11.23
N LYS A 288 19.94 -6.34 10.91
CA LYS A 288 19.04 -7.34 11.53
C LYS A 288 19.18 -8.73 10.94
N LEU A 289 19.91 -8.92 9.84
CA LEU A 289 19.88 -10.13 9.00
C LEU A 289 21.30 -10.67 8.70
N ASP A 290 21.46 -11.97 8.43
CA ASP A 290 22.76 -12.52 7.97
C ASP A 290 22.86 -12.43 6.44
N THR A 291 23.26 -11.25 5.95
CA THR A 291 23.31 -10.92 4.52
C THR A 291 24.25 -11.78 3.67
N ARG A 292 25.08 -12.61 4.31
CA ARG A 292 25.98 -13.59 3.66
C ARG A 292 25.34 -14.95 3.46
N LYS A 293 24.28 -15.29 4.21
CA LYS A 293 23.54 -16.56 4.10
C LYS A 293 22.17 -16.38 3.44
N THR A 294 21.39 -15.44 3.94
CA THR A 294 20.02 -15.20 3.49
C THR A 294 20.03 -14.58 2.08
N ARG A 295 19.13 -15.05 1.22
CA ARG A 295 18.82 -14.40 -0.06
C ARG A 295 17.66 -13.43 0.12
N PHE A 296 17.71 -12.29 -0.56
CA PHE A 296 16.69 -11.24 -0.50
C PHE A 296 16.06 -11.03 -1.86
N ILE A 297 14.75 -10.82 -1.87
CA ILE A 297 14.04 -10.26 -3.02
C ILE A 297 13.29 -9.03 -2.51
N LEU A 298 13.77 -7.84 -2.85
CA LEU A 298 13.13 -6.58 -2.42
C LEU A 298 12.12 -6.15 -3.49
N MET A 299 10.87 -6.02 -3.08
CA MET A 299 9.74 -5.52 -3.88
C MET A 299 9.61 -4.03 -3.63
N MET A 300 10.10 -3.20 -4.57
CA MET A 300 10.26 -1.76 -4.37
C MET A 300 9.51 -0.94 -5.42
N GLY A 301 8.90 0.17 -5.00
CA GLY A 301 8.33 1.15 -5.93
C GLY A 301 9.43 1.90 -6.69
N ALA A 302 9.43 1.80 -8.02
CA ALA A 302 10.37 2.54 -8.87
C ALA A 302 9.75 2.77 -10.26
N LYS A 303 9.22 3.98 -10.49
CA LYS A 303 8.43 4.31 -11.69
C LYS A 303 9.29 4.37 -12.95
N GLU A 304 10.35 5.16 -12.90
CA GLU A 304 11.23 5.41 -14.04
C GLU A 304 12.23 4.27 -14.29
N GLU A 305 12.57 4.05 -15.57
CA GLU A 305 13.62 3.10 -15.96
C GLU A 305 15.01 3.57 -15.49
N ALA A 306 15.23 4.89 -15.42
CA ALA A 306 16.47 5.47 -14.91
C ALA A 306 16.72 5.03 -13.45
N THR A 307 15.72 5.17 -12.58
CA THR A 307 15.75 4.75 -11.17
C THR A 307 15.86 3.24 -11.03
N ARG A 308 15.06 2.46 -11.77
CA ARG A 308 15.16 0.98 -11.77
C ARG A 308 16.55 0.50 -12.20
N SER A 309 17.13 1.13 -13.21
CA SER A 309 18.50 0.85 -13.66
C SER A 309 19.57 1.36 -12.69
N GLN A 310 19.34 2.46 -11.96
CA GLN A 310 20.25 2.94 -10.91
C GLN A 310 20.31 1.94 -9.75
N TYR A 311 19.15 1.55 -9.20
CA TYR A 311 19.06 0.58 -8.12
C TYR A 311 19.74 -0.74 -8.49
N ARG A 312 19.52 -1.26 -9.72
CA ARG A 312 20.23 -2.46 -10.22
C ARG A 312 21.76 -2.29 -10.33
N ARG A 313 22.27 -1.09 -10.66
CA ARG A 313 23.72 -0.82 -10.68
C ARG A 313 24.30 -0.74 -9.27
N GLU A 314 23.55 -0.17 -8.32
CA GLU A 314 23.98 0.00 -6.94
C GLU A 314 24.00 -1.33 -6.16
N THR A 315 23.09 -2.25 -6.46
CA THR A 315 23.08 -3.61 -5.87
C THR A 315 23.89 -4.65 -6.64
N ALA A 316 24.49 -4.33 -7.78
CA ALA A 316 25.12 -5.31 -8.70
C ALA A 316 26.22 -6.19 -8.07
N SER A 317 26.85 -5.76 -6.98
CA SER A 317 27.84 -6.56 -6.23
C SER A 317 27.21 -7.55 -5.24
N MET A 318 25.94 -7.37 -4.87
CA MET A 318 25.24 -8.11 -3.82
C MET A 318 24.60 -9.38 -4.38
N ARG A 319 25.40 -10.44 -4.57
CA ARG A 319 24.97 -11.72 -5.18
C ARG A 319 23.83 -12.47 -4.46
N THR A 320 23.47 -12.05 -3.25
CA THR A 320 22.34 -12.56 -2.46
C THR A 320 21.06 -11.75 -2.64
N LEU A 321 21.07 -10.63 -3.38
CA LEU A 321 19.99 -9.64 -3.46
C LEU A 321 19.43 -9.50 -4.88
N ASP A 322 18.17 -9.88 -5.07
CA ASP A 322 17.36 -9.57 -6.25
C ASP A 322 16.47 -8.33 -6.01
N LEU A 323 16.16 -7.59 -7.08
CA LEU A 323 15.20 -6.47 -7.06
C LEU A 323 14.00 -6.75 -7.97
N CYS A 324 12.82 -6.73 -7.36
CA CYS A 324 11.51 -6.81 -7.99
C CYS A 324 10.86 -5.42 -8.00
N PHE A 325 10.34 -5.00 -9.16
CA PHE A 325 9.71 -3.69 -9.34
C PHE A 325 8.28 -3.89 -9.84
N PRO A 326 7.26 -3.74 -8.98
CA PRO A 326 5.86 -3.85 -9.38
C PRO A 326 5.49 -2.82 -10.46
N PRO A 327 4.55 -3.12 -11.37
CA PRO A 327 4.10 -2.16 -12.38
C PRO A 327 3.62 -0.82 -11.80
N MET A 328 4.39 0.23 -12.08
CA MET A 328 4.06 1.62 -11.74
C MET A 328 3.57 2.33 -13.02
N GLU A 329 2.35 2.00 -13.46
CA GLU A 329 1.68 2.66 -14.59
C GLU A 329 1.59 4.20 -14.36
N PRO A 330 1.40 5.05 -15.38
CA PRO A 330 1.42 6.51 -15.22
C PRO A 330 0.50 7.06 -14.12
N GLN A 331 -0.66 6.45 -13.91
CA GLN A 331 -1.66 6.76 -12.87
C GLN A 331 -1.39 6.10 -11.51
N VAL A 332 -0.30 5.33 -11.36
CA VAL A 332 0.15 4.74 -10.09
C VAL A 332 1.14 5.68 -9.40
N ASN A 333 0.80 6.08 -8.19
CA ASN A 333 1.60 6.95 -7.34
C ASN A 333 2.60 6.13 -6.51
N ASN A 334 2.12 5.17 -5.71
CA ASN A 334 2.93 4.52 -4.67
C ASN A 334 2.92 2.99 -4.74
N MET A 335 4.05 2.38 -4.41
CA MET A 335 4.10 0.98 -3.97
C MET A 335 4.09 0.99 -2.44
N HIS A 336 2.91 0.91 -1.84
CA HIS A 336 2.73 1.13 -0.40
C HIS A 336 2.55 -0.17 0.42
N SER A 337 2.24 -1.28 -0.27
CA SER A 337 2.17 -2.66 0.26
C SER A 337 3.36 -3.04 1.14
N LYS A 338 3.03 -3.60 2.31
CA LYS A 338 3.98 -4.05 3.32
C LYS A 338 3.79 -5.55 3.55
N LEU A 339 4.75 -6.34 3.08
CA LEU A 339 4.67 -7.80 3.03
C LEU A 339 6.04 -8.40 3.31
N ILE A 340 6.07 -9.43 4.14
CA ILE A 340 7.28 -10.14 4.56
C ILE A 340 7.01 -11.64 4.40
N LEU A 341 7.77 -12.32 3.54
CA LEU A 341 7.72 -13.78 3.35
C LEU A 341 9.10 -14.36 3.71
N LEU A 342 9.16 -15.18 4.75
CA LEU A 342 10.40 -15.69 5.34
C LEU A 342 10.42 -17.21 5.25
N TYR A 343 11.35 -17.73 4.44
CA TYR A 343 11.47 -19.15 4.12
C TYR A 343 12.54 -19.78 5.01
N HIS A 344 12.11 -20.38 6.13
CA HIS A 344 12.93 -21.20 7.02
C HIS A 344 12.91 -22.68 6.53
N PRO A 345 13.83 -23.55 6.97
CA PRO A 345 13.91 -24.93 6.49
C PRO A 345 12.64 -25.76 6.77
N GLY A 346 11.93 -25.46 7.86
CA GLY A 346 10.72 -26.18 8.29
C GLY A 346 9.39 -25.42 8.16
N TYR A 347 9.42 -24.11 7.87
CA TYR A 347 8.21 -23.28 7.81
C TYR A 347 8.39 -22.02 6.97
N LEU A 348 7.28 -21.54 6.41
CA LEU A 348 7.15 -20.23 5.78
C LEU A 348 6.42 -19.31 6.74
N ARG A 349 7.08 -18.27 7.22
CA ARG A 349 6.41 -17.19 7.96
C ARG A 349 5.90 -16.16 6.96
N VAL A 350 4.58 -15.97 6.92
CA VAL A 350 3.90 -14.89 6.18
C VAL A 350 3.56 -13.80 7.19
N ALA A 351 4.04 -12.58 6.96
CA ALA A 351 3.77 -11.45 7.83
C ALA A 351 3.39 -10.19 7.05
N VAL A 352 2.45 -9.43 7.61
CA VAL A 352 1.85 -8.23 6.99
C VAL A 352 1.79 -7.13 8.05
N PRO A 353 2.79 -6.22 8.10
CA PRO A 353 2.82 -5.10 9.03
C PRO A 353 2.19 -3.82 8.46
N THR A 354 1.75 -2.93 9.35
CA THR A 354 1.45 -1.52 9.02
C THR A 354 2.73 -0.69 8.89
N ALA A 355 3.83 -1.18 9.47
CA ALA A 355 5.17 -0.60 9.49
C ALA A 355 5.89 -0.63 8.13
N ASN A 356 6.61 0.45 7.81
CA ASN A 356 7.71 0.39 6.84
C ASN A 356 8.91 -0.38 7.41
N LEU A 357 9.94 -0.65 6.59
CA LEU A 357 11.20 -1.24 7.04
C LEU A 357 12.19 -0.13 7.41
N THR A 358 11.89 0.58 8.50
CA THR A 358 12.72 1.66 9.09
C THR A 358 12.88 1.46 10.60
N GLN A 359 13.95 1.99 11.20
CA GLN A 359 14.14 1.97 12.66
C GLN A 359 12.97 2.64 13.42
N ALA A 360 12.39 3.69 12.83
CA ALA A 360 11.31 4.48 13.42
C ALA A 360 9.99 3.69 13.48
N ASP A 361 9.57 3.11 12.36
CA ASP A 361 8.34 2.33 12.26
C ASP A 361 8.31 1.11 13.21
N TRP A 362 9.49 0.55 13.50
CA TRP A 362 9.65 -0.58 14.43
C TRP A 362 9.93 -0.15 15.87
N GLY A 363 9.76 1.13 16.19
CA GLY A 363 9.73 1.66 17.55
C GLY A 363 11.07 1.65 18.28
N GLU A 364 12.19 1.31 17.63
CA GLU A 364 13.51 1.20 18.27
C GLU A 364 14.07 2.53 18.78
N ASN A 365 13.66 3.65 18.17
CA ASN A 365 13.94 5.00 18.65
C ASN A 365 12.85 5.56 19.58
N GLY A 366 11.81 4.76 19.90
CA GLY A 366 10.67 5.17 20.71
C GLY A 366 9.66 6.09 20.01
N LEU A 367 9.79 6.31 18.69
CA LEU A 367 9.02 7.34 17.97
C LEU A 367 7.57 6.93 17.65
N MET A 368 7.35 5.73 17.14
CA MET A 368 5.99 5.31 16.75
C MET A 368 5.73 3.83 16.99
N GLU A 369 4.45 3.48 17.04
CA GLU A 369 3.98 2.10 17.03
C GLU A 369 3.23 1.75 15.74
N ASN A 370 3.20 0.44 15.48
CA ASN A 370 2.60 -0.20 14.34
C ASN A 370 1.97 -1.54 14.78
N THR A 371 1.21 -2.17 13.89
CA THR A 371 0.60 -3.49 14.08
C THR A 371 1.14 -4.46 13.04
N ILE A 372 1.22 -5.75 13.36
CA ILE A 372 1.65 -6.80 12.45
C ILE A 372 0.81 -8.07 12.62
N PHE A 373 0.27 -8.56 11.51
CA PHE A 373 -0.22 -9.94 11.41
C PHE A 373 0.94 -10.87 11.06
N LEU A 374 1.02 -12.05 11.69
CA LEU A 374 1.93 -13.14 11.35
C LEU A 374 1.20 -14.47 11.29
N ILE A 375 1.61 -15.38 10.41
CA ILE A 375 1.30 -16.81 10.49
C ILE A 375 2.48 -17.66 10.00
N ASP A 376 2.76 -18.74 10.74
CA ASP A 376 3.85 -19.68 10.44
C ASP A 376 3.27 -20.96 9.82
N LEU A 377 3.59 -21.21 8.55
CA LEU A 377 3.01 -22.29 7.75
C LEU A 377 3.99 -23.47 7.65
N PRO A 378 3.63 -24.69 8.09
CA PRO A 378 4.54 -25.83 8.08
C PRO A 378 4.92 -26.23 6.66
N ARG A 379 6.19 -26.63 6.47
CA ARG A 379 6.64 -27.23 5.21
C ARG A 379 6.04 -28.63 5.05
N ILE A 380 5.56 -28.96 3.86
CA ILE A 380 4.91 -30.23 3.55
C ILE A 380 5.96 -31.34 3.53
N GLU A 381 5.70 -32.41 4.27
CA GLU A 381 6.60 -33.58 4.34
C GLU A 381 6.62 -34.36 3.01
N LEU A 382 7.80 -34.85 2.63
CA LEU A 382 8.00 -35.51 1.34
C LEU A 382 7.17 -36.80 1.23
N GLY A 383 6.23 -36.82 0.28
CA GLY A 383 5.32 -37.96 0.06
C GLY A 383 3.95 -37.80 0.72
N VAL A 384 3.76 -36.82 1.61
CA VAL A 384 2.44 -36.51 2.18
C VAL A 384 1.61 -35.78 1.13
N LYS A 385 0.54 -36.45 0.66
CA LYS A 385 -0.52 -35.81 -0.13
C LYS A 385 -1.46 -35.07 0.81
N ILE A 386 -1.17 -33.81 1.10
CA ILE A 386 -2.22 -32.89 1.56
C ILE A 386 -3.15 -32.65 0.37
N GLU A 387 -4.47 -32.79 0.55
CA GLU A 387 -5.43 -32.29 -0.43
C GLU A 387 -5.16 -30.79 -0.64
N LYS A 388 -5.21 -30.29 -1.88
CA LYS A 388 -4.75 -28.92 -2.18
C LYS A 388 -5.53 -27.88 -1.36
N SER A 389 -4.90 -27.42 -0.27
CA SER A 389 -5.38 -26.38 0.64
C SER A 389 -5.24 -24.99 0.01
N ASN A 390 -5.81 -24.84 -1.19
CA ASN A 390 -6.02 -23.57 -1.89
C ASN A 390 -7.07 -22.75 -1.14
N THR A 391 -6.68 -22.24 0.02
CA THR A 391 -7.44 -21.22 0.73
C THR A 391 -7.46 -19.95 -0.11
N SER A 392 -8.55 -19.17 -0.06
CA SER A 392 -8.62 -17.92 -0.82
C SER A 392 -7.49 -16.94 -0.44
N PHE A 393 -6.97 -17.02 0.78
CA PHE A 393 -5.74 -16.33 1.19
C PHE A 393 -4.54 -16.70 0.30
N LYS A 394 -4.28 -17.99 0.07
CA LYS A 394 -3.18 -18.44 -0.81
C LYS A 394 -3.41 -17.99 -2.25
N GLU A 395 -4.65 -18.07 -2.74
CA GLU A 395 -4.99 -17.72 -4.12
C GLU A 395 -4.89 -16.22 -4.41
N GLU A 396 -5.28 -15.36 -3.47
CA GLU A 396 -5.09 -13.90 -3.58
C GLU A 396 -3.63 -13.49 -3.38
N LEU A 397 -2.90 -14.10 -2.44
CA LEU A 397 -1.46 -13.86 -2.27
C LEU A 397 -0.69 -14.21 -3.55
N ILE A 398 -0.93 -15.39 -4.14
CA ILE A 398 -0.31 -15.80 -5.41
C ILE A 398 -0.71 -14.85 -6.56
N TYR A 399 -1.94 -14.34 -6.58
CA TYR A 399 -2.39 -13.39 -7.61
C TYR A 399 -1.70 -12.03 -7.48
N PHE A 400 -1.62 -11.48 -6.27
CA PHE A 400 -0.89 -10.25 -5.97
C PHE A 400 0.61 -10.38 -6.33
N LEU A 401 1.26 -11.46 -5.92
CA LEU A 401 2.69 -11.69 -6.22
C LEU A 401 2.95 -11.84 -7.73
N LYS A 402 2.05 -12.50 -8.48
CA LYS A 402 2.12 -12.55 -9.95
C LYS A 402 1.96 -11.16 -10.58
N ALA A 403 0.98 -10.38 -10.12
CA ALA A 403 0.76 -9.02 -10.62
C ALA A 403 1.96 -8.10 -10.33
N SER A 404 2.59 -8.25 -9.17
CA SER A 404 3.78 -7.49 -8.77
C SER A 404 5.07 -7.84 -9.53
N GLY A 405 5.03 -8.85 -10.41
CA GLY A 405 6.21 -9.29 -11.15
C GLY A 405 7.25 -10.05 -10.31
N LEU A 406 6.83 -10.73 -9.24
CA LEU A 406 7.74 -11.58 -8.45
C LEU A 406 8.16 -12.81 -9.28
N ARG A 407 9.43 -13.21 -9.14
CA ARG A 407 10.02 -14.36 -9.86
C ARG A 407 9.27 -15.66 -9.59
N SER A 408 8.99 -16.41 -10.67
CA SER A 408 8.00 -17.52 -10.64
C SER A 408 8.38 -18.70 -9.74
N ASP A 409 9.66 -18.87 -9.44
CA ASP A 409 10.20 -19.87 -8.52
C ASP A 409 9.94 -19.51 -7.05
N ALA A 410 10.09 -18.24 -6.67
CA ALA A 410 9.70 -17.77 -5.33
C ALA A 410 8.18 -17.93 -5.09
N ILE A 411 7.37 -17.71 -6.13
CA ILE A 411 5.92 -17.97 -6.10
C ILE A 411 5.63 -19.48 -5.99
N LYS A 412 6.32 -20.33 -6.75
CA LYS A 412 6.18 -21.81 -6.68
C LYS A 412 6.62 -22.38 -5.33
N ALA A 413 7.59 -21.77 -4.65
CA ALA A 413 8.00 -22.20 -3.32
C ALA A 413 6.85 -22.13 -2.28
N LEU A 414 5.79 -21.35 -2.54
CA LEU A 414 4.56 -21.35 -1.72
C LEU A 414 3.77 -22.67 -1.81
N ASP A 415 4.05 -23.53 -2.79
CA ASP A 415 3.48 -24.88 -2.90
C ASP A 415 4.24 -25.93 -2.06
N GLU A 416 5.35 -25.56 -1.40
CA GLU A 416 6.05 -26.41 -0.44
C GLU A 416 5.50 -26.32 0.99
N PHE A 417 4.50 -25.45 1.26
CA PHE A 417 3.98 -25.19 2.61
C PHE A 417 2.46 -25.35 2.67
N ASP A 418 1.94 -25.83 3.81
CA ASP A 418 0.49 -25.98 4.00
C ASP A 418 -0.16 -24.66 4.41
N PHE A 419 -1.12 -24.20 3.61
CA PHE A 419 -1.90 -23.00 3.87
C PHE A 419 -3.23 -23.29 4.60
N SER A 420 -3.53 -24.54 4.98
CA SER A 420 -4.83 -24.92 5.59
C SER A 420 -5.26 -24.02 6.76
N LYS A 421 -4.32 -23.58 7.59
CA LYS A 421 -4.60 -22.72 8.75
C LYS A 421 -5.04 -21.31 8.37
N THR A 422 -4.65 -20.80 7.20
CA THR A 422 -5.07 -19.48 6.69
C THR A 422 -6.53 -19.46 6.21
N ALA A 423 -7.27 -20.57 6.23
CA ALA A 423 -8.67 -20.64 5.77
C ALA A 423 -9.63 -19.71 6.53
N ARG A 424 -9.26 -19.27 7.74
CA ARG A 424 -9.99 -18.30 8.57
C ARG A 424 -9.66 -16.83 8.27
N TYR A 425 -8.77 -16.58 7.32
CA TYR A 425 -8.25 -15.25 6.97
C TYR A 425 -8.39 -15.02 5.47
N ALA A 426 -8.48 -13.76 5.06
CA ALA A 426 -8.43 -13.37 3.65
C ALA A 426 -7.29 -12.39 3.42
N PHE A 427 -6.48 -12.63 2.40
CA PHE A 427 -5.46 -11.71 1.94
C PHE A 427 -6.11 -10.69 1.00
N VAL A 428 -6.21 -9.43 1.44
CA VAL A 428 -6.83 -8.33 0.69
C VAL A 428 -5.72 -7.45 0.12
N HIS A 429 -5.86 -7.07 -1.15
CA HIS A 429 -4.84 -6.30 -1.86
C HIS A 429 -5.44 -5.23 -2.74
N THR A 430 -4.63 -4.20 -3.02
CA THR A 430 -4.85 -3.26 -4.11
C THR A 430 -3.70 -3.43 -5.09
N ILE A 431 -4.01 -3.75 -6.34
CA ILE A 431 -3.06 -3.78 -7.44
C ILE A 431 -3.16 -2.44 -8.18
N GLY A 432 -2.08 -1.66 -8.18
CA GLY A 432 -2.04 -0.35 -8.83
C GLY A 432 -2.39 -0.42 -10.32
N GLY A 433 -2.98 0.65 -10.86
CA GLY A 433 -3.34 0.79 -12.26
C GLY A 433 -4.83 0.54 -12.52
N SER A 434 -5.19 0.25 -13.77
CA SER A 434 -6.59 -0.02 -14.16
C SER A 434 -6.88 -1.53 -14.21
N ARG A 435 -7.87 -1.98 -13.44
CA ARG A 435 -8.33 -3.38 -13.42
C ARG A 435 -9.68 -3.50 -14.14
N THR A 436 -9.76 -4.37 -15.14
CA THR A 436 -10.89 -4.51 -16.09
C THR A 436 -11.42 -5.95 -16.15
N GLY A 437 -12.52 -6.19 -16.89
CA GLY A 437 -13.12 -7.52 -17.04
C GLY A 437 -13.66 -8.03 -15.70
N GLU A 438 -13.21 -9.19 -15.24
CA GLU A 438 -13.52 -9.70 -13.89
C GLU A 438 -12.47 -9.29 -12.84
N SER A 439 -11.34 -8.69 -13.23
CA SER A 439 -10.23 -8.40 -12.29
C SER A 439 -10.53 -7.26 -11.32
N TRP A 440 -11.48 -6.37 -11.63
CA TRP A 440 -11.89 -5.31 -10.70
C TRP A 440 -12.50 -5.87 -9.40
N LYS A 441 -13.20 -7.02 -9.47
CA LYS A 441 -13.81 -7.71 -8.30
C LYS A 441 -12.79 -8.31 -7.32
N ARG A 442 -11.49 -8.29 -7.63
CA ARG A 442 -10.43 -8.92 -6.82
C ARG A 442 -9.55 -7.95 -6.04
N SER A 443 -9.63 -6.66 -6.33
CA SER A 443 -8.69 -5.63 -5.84
C SER A 443 -9.45 -4.52 -5.13
N GLY A 444 -8.79 -3.79 -4.23
CA GLY A 444 -9.35 -2.61 -3.57
C GLY A 444 -10.63 -2.91 -2.80
N TYR A 445 -11.57 -1.95 -2.75
CA TYR A 445 -12.82 -2.13 -1.98
C TYR A 445 -13.74 -3.22 -2.56
N CYS A 446 -13.73 -3.42 -3.88
CA CYS A 446 -14.42 -4.55 -4.52
C CYS A 446 -13.83 -5.90 -4.07
N GLY A 447 -12.51 -5.99 -3.96
CA GLY A 447 -11.79 -7.14 -3.41
C GLY A 447 -12.07 -7.37 -1.92
N LEU A 448 -12.21 -6.30 -1.13
CA LEU A 448 -12.63 -6.35 0.27
C LEU A 448 -14.03 -6.98 0.43
N GLY A 449 -15.03 -6.52 -0.33
CA GLY A 449 -16.38 -7.08 -0.26
C GLY A 449 -16.48 -8.53 -0.69
N ARG A 450 -15.71 -8.92 -1.72
CA ARG A 450 -15.52 -10.32 -2.08
C ARG A 450 -14.87 -11.12 -0.95
N ALA A 451 -13.85 -10.60 -0.27
CA ALA A 451 -13.17 -11.27 0.83
C ALA A 451 -14.07 -11.45 2.07
N VAL A 452 -14.85 -10.43 2.43
CA VAL A 452 -15.89 -10.50 3.49
C VAL A 452 -16.90 -11.60 3.17
N THR A 453 -17.39 -11.65 1.92
CA THR A 453 -18.32 -12.69 1.43
C THR A 453 -17.69 -14.09 1.47
N GLN A 454 -16.45 -14.25 1.01
CA GLN A 454 -15.74 -15.54 1.00
C GLN A 454 -15.46 -16.12 2.38
N LEU A 455 -15.35 -15.28 3.42
CA LEU A 455 -15.22 -15.70 4.81
C LEU A 455 -16.57 -15.91 5.52
N GLY A 456 -17.71 -15.66 4.86
CA GLY A 456 -19.03 -15.73 5.48
C GLY A 456 -19.33 -14.57 6.45
N LEU A 457 -18.59 -13.46 6.37
CA LEU A 457 -18.67 -12.31 7.28
C LEU A 457 -19.76 -11.30 6.89
N GLN A 458 -20.82 -11.74 6.20
CA GLN A 458 -21.92 -10.88 5.78
C GLN A 458 -22.92 -10.71 6.94
N PRO A 459 -23.20 -9.48 7.39
CA PRO A 459 -24.11 -9.20 8.49
C PRO A 459 -25.59 -9.27 8.06
N SER A 460 -26.46 -9.69 8.97
CA SER A 460 -27.92 -9.58 8.82
C SER A 460 -28.40 -8.13 8.88
N GLY A 461 -27.82 -7.35 9.80
CA GLY A 461 -28.20 -5.96 10.10
C GLY A 461 -27.11 -4.93 9.77
N PRO A 462 -27.12 -3.77 10.46
CA PRO A 462 -26.08 -2.76 10.34
C PRO A 462 -24.72 -3.21 10.90
N ILE A 463 -23.66 -2.54 10.45
CA ILE A 463 -22.30 -2.64 11.01
C ILE A 463 -21.82 -1.27 11.46
N ASN A 464 -20.78 -1.26 12.27
CA ASN A 464 -20.10 -0.05 12.71
C ASN A 464 -18.61 -0.21 12.41
N ILE A 465 -17.95 0.88 12.02
CA ILE A 465 -16.57 0.89 11.52
C ILE A 465 -15.75 1.91 12.31
N ALA A 466 -14.60 1.48 12.83
CA ALA A 466 -13.56 2.34 13.38
C ALA A 466 -12.28 2.17 12.55
N TYR A 467 -11.95 3.18 11.75
CA TYR A 467 -10.82 3.17 10.83
C TYR A 467 -9.65 4.00 11.39
N VAL A 468 -8.61 3.35 11.88
CA VAL A 468 -7.34 3.98 12.26
C VAL A 468 -6.52 4.20 10.99
N ALA A 469 -6.07 5.44 10.77
CA ALA A 469 -5.22 5.79 9.64
C ALA A 469 -4.10 6.75 10.04
N SER A 470 -2.93 6.61 9.42
CA SER A 470 -1.85 7.61 9.53
C SER A 470 -1.93 8.67 8.43
N SER A 471 -2.80 8.52 7.44
CA SER A 471 -3.01 9.53 6.41
C SER A 471 -4.44 9.48 5.87
N ILE A 472 -4.98 10.65 5.54
CA ILE A 472 -6.38 10.84 5.13
C ILE A 472 -6.41 11.62 3.81
N GLY A 473 -7.06 11.05 2.79
CA GLY A 473 -7.28 11.69 1.50
C GLY A 473 -8.50 12.61 1.47
N SER A 474 -8.97 12.94 0.27
CA SER A 474 -10.16 13.77 0.08
C SER A 474 -11.44 12.94 0.31
N LEU A 475 -11.77 12.68 1.59
CA LEU A 475 -12.93 11.86 1.95
C LEU A 475 -14.25 12.47 1.46
N THR A 476 -15.13 11.61 0.95
CA THR A 476 -16.48 11.96 0.52
C THR A 476 -17.49 10.90 0.98
N ASP A 477 -18.75 11.31 1.15
CA ASP A 477 -19.89 10.44 1.39
C ASP A 477 -19.99 9.25 0.40
N GLU A 478 -19.60 9.48 -0.86
CA GLU A 478 -19.55 8.43 -1.89
C GLU A 478 -18.54 7.34 -1.53
N PHE A 479 -17.31 7.75 -1.23
CA PHE A 479 -16.22 6.83 -0.92
C PHE A 479 -16.44 6.10 0.41
N LEU A 480 -16.91 6.80 1.45
CA LEU A 480 -17.21 6.18 2.75
C LEU A 480 -18.35 5.16 2.65
N ARG A 481 -19.40 5.47 1.88
CA ARG A 481 -20.45 4.51 1.52
C ARG A 481 -19.88 3.29 0.79
N ALA A 482 -18.98 3.49 -0.17
CA ALA A 482 -18.36 2.38 -0.91
C ALA A 482 -17.55 1.44 0.01
N ILE A 483 -16.75 1.98 0.93
CA ILE A 483 -16.02 1.20 1.95
C ILE A 483 -16.97 0.51 2.93
N TYR A 484 -18.03 1.20 3.38
CA TYR A 484 -19.02 0.64 4.28
C TYR A 484 -19.79 -0.54 3.67
N LEU A 485 -20.24 -0.39 2.41
CA LEU A 485 -20.92 -1.46 1.67
C LEU A 485 -19.98 -2.65 1.43
N ALA A 486 -18.72 -2.42 1.09
CA ALA A 486 -17.71 -3.47 0.99
C ALA A 486 -17.48 -4.19 2.33
N ALA A 487 -17.51 -3.48 3.46
CA ALA A 487 -17.46 -4.10 4.79
C ALA A 487 -18.73 -4.92 5.14
N LYS A 488 -19.86 -4.72 4.46
CA LYS A 488 -21.03 -5.62 4.49
C LYS A 488 -20.97 -6.75 3.44
N GLY A 489 -19.97 -6.75 2.57
CA GLY A 489 -19.76 -7.75 1.52
C GLY A 489 -20.26 -7.36 0.12
N ASP A 490 -20.66 -6.10 -0.13
CA ASP A 490 -21.02 -5.63 -1.48
C ASP A 490 -19.79 -5.67 -2.41
N ASP A 491 -19.96 -6.08 -3.66
CA ASP A 491 -18.87 -6.12 -4.64
C ASP A 491 -18.48 -4.73 -5.17
N GLY A 492 -19.19 -3.68 -4.76
CA GLY A 492 -19.01 -2.29 -5.19
C GLY A 492 -20.04 -1.83 -6.22
N LEU A 493 -20.89 -2.72 -6.74
CA LEU A 493 -21.96 -2.36 -7.68
C LEU A 493 -23.06 -1.52 -7.03
N THR A 494 -23.30 -1.64 -5.71
CA THR A 494 -24.38 -0.89 -5.06
C THR A 494 -24.07 0.60 -4.99
N ASP A 495 -22.87 0.97 -4.53
CA ASP A 495 -22.39 2.36 -4.59
C ASP A 495 -22.34 2.88 -6.05
N TYR A 496 -21.79 2.08 -6.98
CA TYR A 496 -21.71 2.48 -8.38
C TYR A 496 -23.10 2.78 -8.98
N LYS A 497 -24.13 1.97 -8.68
CA LYS A 497 -25.52 2.21 -9.10
C LYS A 497 -26.08 3.50 -8.50
N LEU A 498 -25.86 3.74 -7.21
CA LEU A 498 -26.32 4.93 -6.49
C LEU A 498 -25.73 6.21 -7.09
N ARG A 499 -24.41 6.25 -7.37
CA ARG A 499 -23.75 7.40 -8.01
C ARG A 499 -24.24 7.69 -9.43
N ASN A 500 -24.50 6.66 -10.23
CA ASN A 500 -24.73 6.82 -11.67
C ASN A 500 -26.21 6.89 -12.10
N THR A 501 -27.15 6.61 -11.19
CA THR A 501 -28.59 6.53 -11.52
C THR A 501 -29.36 7.74 -11.02
N ARG A 502 -29.49 8.76 -11.88
CA ARG A 502 -30.13 10.07 -11.61
C ARG A 502 -31.54 9.95 -11.01
N ASP A 503 -31.89 10.86 -10.10
CA ASP A 503 -33.18 10.89 -9.38
C ASP A 503 -34.39 11.34 -10.22
N SER A 504 -34.29 11.36 -11.54
CA SER A 504 -35.45 11.40 -12.45
C SER A 504 -36.42 10.21 -12.23
N SER A 505 -35.98 9.17 -11.52
CA SER A 505 -36.80 8.05 -11.03
C SER A 505 -37.51 8.30 -9.69
N ALA A 506 -37.52 9.53 -9.13
CA ALA A 506 -38.28 9.86 -7.91
C ALA A 506 -39.82 9.67 -8.01
N LYS A 507 -40.33 9.22 -9.17
CA LYS A 507 -41.73 8.81 -9.40
C LYS A 507 -41.95 7.30 -9.49
N THR A 508 -40.90 6.47 -9.38
CA THR A 508 -41.04 5.01 -9.40
C THR A 508 -41.24 4.46 -7.99
N ASN A 509 -42.33 3.74 -7.74
CA ASN A 509 -42.59 2.99 -6.51
C ASN A 509 -41.71 1.73 -6.37
N ASP A 510 -40.49 1.76 -6.91
CA ASP A 510 -39.55 0.65 -6.83
C ASP A 510 -39.13 0.44 -5.36
N LEU A 511 -39.37 -0.77 -4.87
CA LEU A 511 -38.97 -1.18 -3.53
C LEU A 511 -37.45 -1.32 -3.46
N GLN A 512 -36.83 -1.91 -4.49
CA GLN A 512 -35.40 -2.21 -4.54
C GLN A 512 -34.57 -0.92 -4.54
N ARG A 513 -34.95 0.11 -5.30
CA ARG A 513 -34.30 1.44 -5.22
C ARG A 513 -34.41 2.07 -3.82
N ARG A 514 -35.54 1.93 -3.13
CA ARG A 514 -35.72 2.50 -1.77
C ARG A 514 -34.85 1.78 -0.74
N GLU A 515 -34.84 0.46 -0.75
CA GLU A 515 -33.98 -0.38 0.08
C GLU A 515 -32.49 -0.06 -0.18
N MET A 516 -32.10 0.07 -1.45
CA MET A 516 -30.74 0.43 -1.86
C MET A 516 -30.31 1.83 -1.38
N ILE A 517 -31.22 2.82 -1.42
CA ILE A 517 -30.94 4.17 -0.90
C ILE A 517 -30.80 4.16 0.62
N GLN A 518 -31.68 3.44 1.33
CA GLN A 518 -31.65 3.32 2.79
C GLN A 518 -30.37 2.64 3.27
N LEU A 519 -29.98 1.52 2.65
CA LEU A 519 -28.70 0.84 2.89
C LEU A 519 -27.51 1.76 2.58
N GLY A 520 -27.61 2.58 1.53
CA GLY A 520 -26.61 3.58 1.15
C GLY A 520 -26.47 4.78 2.10
N GLN A 521 -27.38 4.95 3.07
CA GLN A 521 -27.33 5.99 4.11
C GLN A 521 -26.90 5.46 5.49
N GLU A 522 -26.93 4.13 5.69
CA GLU A 522 -26.69 3.44 6.97
C GLU A 522 -25.33 3.79 7.62
N TRP A 523 -24.33 4.17 6.82
CA TRP A 523 -22.97 4.48 7.27
C TRP A 523 -22.83 5.78 8.08
N GLN A 524 -23.73 6.76 7.89
CA GLN A 524 -23.50 8.17 8.30
C GLN A 524 -23.24 8.33 9.80
N ASN A 525 -23.96 7.58 10.63
CA ASN A 525 -23.81 7.56 12.08
C ASN A 525 -23.07 6.32 12.60
N ARG A 526 -22.37 5.58 11.71
CA ARG A 526 -21.75 4.28 12.01
C ARG A 526 -20.29 4.15 11.56
N PHE A 527 -19.75 5.16 10.89
CA PHE A 527 -18.35 5.20 10.45
C PHE A 527 -17.58 6.26 11.27
N ASN A 528 -16.51 5.85 11.94
CA ASN A 528 -15.55 6.73 12.62
C ASN A 528 -14.15 6.54 12.03
N VAL A 529 -13.41 7.62 11.86
CA VAL A 529 -12.00 7.61 11.41
C VAL A 529 -11.13 8.19 12.51
N TYR A 530 -10.13 7.44 12.95
CA TYR A 530 -9.22 7.82 14.02
C TYR A 530 -7.90 8.31 13.41
N PHE A 531 -7.56 9.58 13.70
CA PHE A 531 -6.35 10.26 13.26
C PHE A 531 -5.92 11.27 14.34
N PRO A 532 -4.62 11.50 14.61
CA PRO A 532 -4.20 12.31 15.74
C PRO A 532 -4.48 13.81 15.54
N SER A 533 -4.86 14.51 16.61
CA SER A 533 -4.86 15.97 16.65
C SER A 533 -3.45 16.56 16.68
N ASP A 534 -3.32 17.85 16.36
CA ASP A 534 -2.08 18.61 16.57
C ASP A 534 -1.58 18.49 18.03
N GLN A 535 -2.51 18.60 18.99
CA GLN A 535 -2.22 18.42 20.41
C GLN A 535 -1.65 17.02 20.69
N THR A 536 -2.24 15.96 20.14
CA THR A 536 -1.77 14.57 20.30
C THR A 536 -0.36 14.39 19.73
N VAL A 537 -0.08 14.96 18.56
CA VAL A 537 1.25 14.88 17.93
C VAL A 537 2.31 15.65 18.73
N ARG A 538 2.00 16.88 19.19
CA ARG A 538 2.91 17.70 20.02
C ARG A 538 3.10 17.18 21.44
N LEU A 539 2.15 16.40 21.98
CA LEU A 539 2.30 15.68 23.25
C LEU A 539 3.12 14.39 23.11
N ALA A 540 3.11 13.74 21.93
CA ALA A 540 3.91 12.55 21.69
C ALA A 540 5.41 12.89 21.53
N HIS A 541 5.76 13.95 20.79
CA HIS A 541 7.16 14.31 20.52
C HIS A 541 7.47 15.80 20.58
N VAL A 542 8.70 16.09 21.01
CA VAL A 542 9.26 17.44 21.23
C VAL A 542 9.56 18.18 19.93
N ASN A 543 9.72 17.49 18.80
CA ASN A 543 10.04 18.09 17.49
C ASN A 543 9.24 17.45 16.34
N PRO A 544 7.89 17.54 16.37
CA PRO A 544 7.03 16.75 15.50
C PRO A 544 7.16 17.13 14.02
N ASP A 545 7.48 18.39 13.72
CA ASP A 545 7.64 18.91 12.36
C ASP A 545 8.73 18.13 11.57
N HIS A 546 9.68 17.52 12.28
CA HIS A 546 10.71 16.64 11.72
C HIS A 546 10.48 15.14 11.94
N THR A 547 9.52 14.72 12.77
CA THR A 547 9.32 13.30 13.15
C THR A 547 7.95 12.74 12.80
N ALA A 548 6.95 13.57 12.51
CA ALA A 548 5.59 13.19 12.13
C ALA A 548 5.39 13.15 10.61
N GLY A 549 6.47 13.14 9.81
CA GLY A 549 6.41 13.10 8.32
C GLY A 549 5.84 11.81 7.71
N THR A 550 5.33 10.88 8.51
CA THR A 550 4.54 9.70 8.09
C THR A 550 3.05 9.82 8.45
N VAL A 551 2.67 10.95 9.09
CA VAL A 551 1.33 11.31 9.54
C VAL A 551 0.83 12.48 8.69
N CYS A 552 0.10 12.18 7.61
CA CYS A 552 -0.14 13.12 6.52
C CYS A 552 -1.63 13.41 6.28
N PHE A 553 -2.06 14.64 6.54
CA PHE A 553 -3.38 15.17 6.19
C PHE A 553 -3.24 16.66 5.85
N SER A 554 -4.04 17.17 4.91
CA SER A 554 -3.98 18.58 4.47
C SER A 554 -5.18 19.35 4.99
N SER A 555 -4.97 20.58 5.48
CA SER A 555 -6.07 21.43 5.92
C SER A 555 -7.03 21.75 4.76
N ARG A 556 -6.56 21.77 3.51
CA ARG A 556 -7.41 21.95 2.31
C ARG A 556 -8.53 20.90 2.23
N TRP A 557 -8.25 19.66 2.63
CA TRP A 557 -9.27 18.61 2.66
C TRP A 557 -10.19 18.80 3.86
N TRP A 558 -9.65 18.99 5.07
CA TRP A 558 -10.45 19.26 6.26
C TRP A 558 -11.39 20.47 6.12
N LEU A 559 -10.91 21.58 5.54
CA LEU A 559 -11.67 22.81 5.31
C LEU A 559 -12.58 22.74 4.07
N GLY A 560 -12.48 21.70 3.26
CA GLY A 560 -13.34 21.46 2.11
C GLY A 560 -14.81 21.29 2.50
N ALA A 561 -15.72 21.96 1.81
CA ALA A 561 -17.15 21.97 2.15
C ALA A 561 -17.86 20.58 2.03
N LYS A 562 -17.24 19.63 1.32
CA LYS A 562 -17.73 18.24 1.16
C LYS A 562 -17.09 17.25 2.14
N PHE A 563 -16.11 17.67 2.95
CA PHE A 563 -15.40 16.74 3.82
C PHE A 563 -16.24 16.40 5.06
N PRO A 564 -16.49 15.12 5.36
CA PRO A 564 -17.40 14.67 6.43
C PRO A 564 -16.74 14.77 7.82
N ARG A 565 -16.45 16.00 8.28
CA ARG A 565 -15.68 16.31 9.50
C ARG A 565 -16.10 15.51 10.74
N GLY A 566 -17.41 15.35 10.94
CA GLY A 566 -17.99 14.73 12.14
C GLY A 566 -17.64 13.25 12.36
N ILE A 567 -17.01 12.57 11.40
CA ILE A 567 -16.52 11.19 11.59
C ILE A 567 -15.13 11.13 12.24
N LEU A 568 -14.37 12.25 12.28
CA LEU A 568 -12.99 12.22 12.77
C LEU A 568 -12.92 12.22 14.30
N LYS A 569 -12.16 11.25 14.84
CA LYS A 569 -11.82 11.12 16.26
C LYS A 569 -10.31 11.21 16.46
N ASP A 570 -9.88 11.76 17.58
CA ASP A 570 -8.47 11.86 17.95
C ASP A 570 -7.88 10.47 18.23
N CYS A 571 -6.70 10.20 17.69
CA CYS A 571 -6.00 8.92 17.80
C CYS A 571 -4.82 9.01 18.77
N GLU A 572 -5.12 9.00 20.07
CA GLU A 572 -4.11 8.95 21.12
C GLU A 572 -3.64 7.51 21.37
N SER A 573 -2.35 7.20 21.13
CA SER A 573 -1.72 5.91 21.52
C SER A 573 -1.87 5.63 23.01
N GLU A 574 -2.18 4.39 23.38
CA GLU A 574 -2.10 3.89 24.76
C GLU A 574 -0.70 4.07 25.37
N ARG A 575 0.35 3.92 24.53
CA ARG A 575 1.75 3.98 24.93
C ARG A 575 2.33 5.40 24.88
N GLY A 576 1.58 6.38 24.39
CA GLY A 576 2.01 7.78 24.28
C GLY A 576 3.15 7.97 23.27
N VAL A 577 2.98 7.44 22.06
CA VAL A 577 3.86 7.61 20.89
C VAL A 577 3.01 7.85 19.64
N LEU A 578 3.61 8.20 18.50
CA LEU A 578 2.84 8.29 17.24
C LEU A 578 2.35 6.91 16.79
N MET A 579 1.29 6.91 15.97
CA MET A 579 0.72 5.71 15.39
C MET A 579 0.80 5.76 13.87
N HIS A 580 1.50 4.80 13.27
CA HIS A 580 1.59 4.65 11.80
C HIS A 580 0.69 3.49 11.30
N ASN A 581 -0.22 3.02 12.14
CA ASN A 581 -1.14 1.91 11.89
C ASN A 581 -2.16 2.23 10.77
N LYS A 582 -2.61 1.18 10.07
CA LYS A 582 -3.79 1.20 9.19
C LYS A 582 -4.67 0.00 9.55
N LEU A 583 -5.75 0.27 10.27
CA LEU A 583 -6.59 -0.75 10.90
C LEU A 583 -8.05 -0.37 10.70
N MET A 584 -8.87 -1.29 10.21
CA MET A 584 -10.32 -1.07 10.09
C MET A 584 -11.02 -2.13 10.91
N TYR A 585 -11.45 -1.77 12.13
CA TYR A 585 -12.26 -2.61 13.00
C TYR A 585 -13.72 -2.49 12.60
N VAL A 586 -14.39 -3.63 12.43
CA VAL A 586 -15.80 -3.71 12.02
C VAL A 586 -16.54 -4.62 13.00
N TRP A 587 -17.66 -4.13 13.55
CA TRP A 587 -18.55 -4.95 14.39
C TRP A 587 -20.02 -4.74 14.00
N PRO A 588 -20.81 -5.82 13.83
CA PRO A 588 -22.25 -5.74 13.60
C PRO A 588 -23.02 -5.35 14.87
N SER A 589 -24.30 -4.99 14.73
CA SER A 589 -25.22 -4.92 15.88
C SER A 589 -25.53 -6.30 16.49
N GLU A 590 -25.47 -7.38 15.69
CA GLU A 590 -25.72 -8.77 16.10
C GLU A 590 -24.59 -9.70 15.62
N PRO A 591 -24.10 -10.68 16.43
CA PRO A 591 -23.05 -11.61 16.00
C PRO A 591 -23.38 -12.40 14.73
N ILE A 592 -22.42 -12.50 13.81
CA ILE A 592 -22.57 -13.24 12.56
C ILE A 592 -22.42 -14.74 12.87
N HIS A 593 -23.43 -15.52 12.50
CA HIS A 593 -23.45 -16.96 12.72
C HIS A 593 -22.66 -17.66 11.60
N MET A 594 -21.56 -18.32 11.95
CA MET A 594 -20.64 -18.92 10.99
C MET A 594 -21.08 -20.33 10.58
N PRO A 595 -20.74 -20.82 9.37
CA PRO A 595 -21.15 -22.15 8.88
C PRO A 595 -20.66 -23.34 9.71
N ASP A 596 -19.61 -23.17 10.53
CA ASP A 596 -19.09 -24.19 11.45
C ASP A 596 -19.79 -24.19 12.82
N GLY A 597 -20.78 -23.32 13.03
CA GLY A 597 -21.47 -23.12 14.30
C GLY A 597 -20.71 -22.24 15.29
N SER A 598 -19.65 -21.54 14.89
CA SER A 598 -19.07 -20.44 15.67
C SER A 598 -19.82 -19.11 15.46
N GLU A 599 -19.57 -18.14 16.33
CA GLU A 599 -20.09 -16.77 16.21
C GLU A 599 -18.94 -15.79 15.96
N CYS A 600 -19.05 -14.95 14.93
CA CYS A 600 -18.13 -13.84 14.69
C CYS A 600 -18.70 -12.53 15.25
N LYS A 601 -18.04 -11.97 16.26
CA LYS A 601 -18.48 -10.75 16.98
C LYS A 601 -17.96 -9.45 16.36
N GLY A 602 -17.04 -9.57 15.41
CA GLY A 602 -16.42 -8.49 14.66
C GLY A 602 -15.19 -9.01 13.92
N TRP A 603 -14.60 -8.17 13.08
CA TRP A 603 -13.37 -8.50 12.36
C TRP A 603 -12.54 -7.23 12.15
N ALA A 604 -11.25 -7.39 11.85
CA ALA A 604 -10.38 -6.25 11.54
C ALA A 604 -9.57 -6.49 10.27
N TYR A 605 -9.43 -5.45 9.44
CA TYR A 605 -8.35 -5.37 8.44
C TYR A 605 -7.06 -4.91 9.13
N VAL A 606 -5.94 -5.59 8.85
CA VAL A 606 -4.58 -5.19 9.26
C VAL A 606 -3.71 -5.13 8.01
N GLY A 607 -3.15 -3.97 7.66
CA GLY A 607 -2.38 -3.84 6.42
C GLY A 607 -1.78 -2.45 6.15
N SER A 608 -1.60 -2.12 4.88
CA SER A 608 -0.99 -0.86 4.45
C SER A 608 -1.99 0.23 4.04
N ALA A 609 -3.21 -0.12 3.62
CA ALA A 609 -4.12 0.84 2.99
C ALA A 609 -4.61 1.93 3.96
N ASN A 610 -4.33 3.19 3.64
CA ASN A 610 -4.96 4.35 4.30
C ASN A 610 -6.39 4.56 3.79
N ILE A 611 -7.22 5.33 4.50
CA ILE A 611 -8.57 5.68 4.05
C ILE A 611 -8.50 6.77 2.96
N SER A 612 -8.44 6.33 1.70
CA SER A 612 -8.37 7.20 0.50
C SER A 612 -8.81 6.44 -0.77
N GLU A 613 -9.31 7.15 -1.79
CA GLU A 613 -9.59 6.56 -3.10
C GLU A 613 -8.30 6.07 -3.78
N SER A 614 -7.17 6.75 -3.57
CA SER A 614 -5.86 6.28 -4.03
C SER A 614 -5.50 4.86 -3.56
N ALA A 615 -5.80 4.52 -2.31
CA ALA A 615 -5.45 3.22 -1.69
C ALA A 615 -6.48 2.10 -1.93
N TRP A 616 -7.78 2.42 -1.96
CA TRP A 616 -8.86 1.42 -2.12
C TRP A 616 -9.46 1.36 -3.53
N GLY A 617 -9.14 2.35 -4.38
CA GLY A 617 -9.61 2.47 -5.76
C GLY A 617 -11.04 2.99 -5.90
N ARG A 618 -11.40 3.42 -7.12
CA ARG A 618 -12.75 3.88 -7.49
C ARG A 618 -13.30 3.06 -8.65
N LEU A 619 -14.49 2.47 -8.50
CA LEU A 619 -15.18 1.75 -9.57
C LEU A 619 -15.89 2.75 -10.49
N VAL A 620 -15.53 2.71 -11.77
CA VAL A 620 -16.04 3.61 -12.83
C VAL A 620 -16.43 2.82 -14.07
N LYS A 621 -17.24 3.44 -14.94
CA LYS A 621 -17.50 2.93 -16.28
C LYS A 621 -16.46 3.48 -17.24
N ASP A 622 -15.77 2.60 -17.95
CA ASP A 622 -14.87 2.98 -19.01
C ASP A 622 -15.66 3.54 -20.22
N ARG A 623 -15.28 4.73 -20.69
CA ARG A 623 -16.07 5.46 -21.69
C ARG A 623 -16.00 4.87 -23.10
N SER A 624 -14.92 4.16 -23.46
CA SER A 624 -14.76 3.61 -24.82
C SER A 624 -15.28 2.18 -24.96
N THR A 625 -15.08 1.35 -23.93
CA THR A 625 -15.54 -0.06 -23.92
C THR A 625 -16.94 -0.25 -23.31
N GLY A 626 -17.41 0.74 -22.53
CA GLY A 626 -18.64 0.64 -21.75
C GLY A 626 -18.58 -0.34 -20.57
N GLN A 627 -17.43 -0.98 -20.33
CA GLN A 627 -17.23 -1.95 -19.26
C GLN A 627 -16.91 -1.28 -17.93
N LEU A 628 -17.04 -2.02 -16.83
CA LEU A 628 -16.58 -1.55 -15.52
C LEU A 628 -15.06 -1.70 -15.39
N LYS A 629 -14.43 -0.71 -14.76
CA LYS A 629 -13.03 -0.79 -14.31
C LYS A 629 -12.86 -0.18 -12.92
N LEU A 630 -12.00 -0.80 -12.12
CA LEU A 630 -11.50 -0.23 -10.88
C LEU A 630 -10.17 0.47 -11.18
N ASN A 631 -10.11 1.77 -10.90
CA ASN A 631 -8.87 2.55 -10.98
C ASN A 631 -8.22 2.60 -9.60
N CYS A 632 -6.97 2.16 -9.48
CA CYS A 632 -6.20 2.17 -8.23
C CYS A 632 -4.91 2.99 -8.39
N ARG A 633 -4.60 3.90 -7.46
CA ARG A 633 -3.37 4.73 -7.53
C ARG A 633 -2.22 4.19 -6.69
N ASN A 634 -2.48 3.41 -5.64
CA ASN A 634 -1.44 2.73 -4.87
C ASN A 634 -1.47 1.22 -5.08
N TRP A 635 -0.33 0.55 -4.84
CA TRP A 635 -0.32 -0.85 -4.43
C TRP A 635 -0.48 -0.93 -2.91
N GLU A 636 -1.38 -1.77 -2.42
CA GLU A 636 -1.64 -2.00 -0.99
C GLU A 636 -1.79 -3.49 -0.69
N CYS A 637 -1.56 -3.93 0.56
CA CYS A 637 -1.93 -5.28 1.01
C CYS A 637 -2.27 -5.32 2.49
N GLY A 638 -3.08 -6.31 2.88
CA GLY A 638 -3.55 -6.52 4.26
C GLY A 638 -4.22 -7.88 4.45
N VAL A 639 -4.64 -8.15 5.68
CA VAL A 639 -5.31 -9.39 6.08
C VAL A 639 -6.60 -9.06 6.83
N LEU A 640 -7.70 -9.75 6.49
CA LEU A 640 -8.90 -9.78 7.33
C LEU A 640 -8.76 -10.82 8.42
N VAL A 641 -8.95 -10.39 9.67
CA VAL A 641 -8.80 -11.18 10.90
C VAL A 641 -10.15 -11.20 11.63
N PRO A 642 -10.91 -12.31 11.57
CA PRO A 642 -12.17 -12.46 12.30
C PRO A 642 -11.97 -12.68 13.80
N VAL A 643 -12.87 -12.15 14.61
CA VAL A 643 -13.02 -12.45 16.04
C VAL A 643 -14.14 -13.48 16.20
N THR A 644 -13.79 -14.76 16.09
CA THR A 644 -14.74 -15.87 16.33
C THR A 644 -14.66 -16.42 17.75
N SER A 645 -15.82 -16.74 18.33
CA SER A 645 -15.94 -17.54 19.55
C SER A 645 -16.75 -18.81 19.28
N PRO A 646 -16.44 -19.95 19.94
CA PRO A 646 -17.25 -21.17 19.80
C PRO A 646 -18.71 -20.90 20.15
N GLY A 647 -19.65 -21.25 19.26
CA GLY A 647 -21.07 -20.96 19.45
C GLY A 647 -21.66 -21.76 20.59
N GLY A 648 -22.29 -21.06 21.53
CA GLY A 648 -22.79 -21.65 22.76
C GLY A 648 -24.23 -22.13 22.63
N ARG A 649 -24.46 -23.45 22.58
CA ARG A 649 -25.73 -23.99 23.08
C ARG A 649 -25.86 -23.66 24.57
N ALA A 650 -26.58 -22.58 24.87
CA ALA A 650 -27.10 -22.17 26.17
C ALA A 650 -26.28 -22.63 27.40
N TYR A 651 -25.15 -21.97 27.68
CA TYR A 651 -24.60 -21.94 29.03
C TYR A 651 -25.16 -20.75 29.80
N SER A 652 -26.39 -20.93 30.28
CA SER A 652 -27.02 -20.04 31.27
C SER A 652 -26.36 -20.22 32.64
N GLN A 653 -25.14 -19.72 32.80
CA GLN A 653 -24.60 -19.39 34.12
C GLN A 653 -24.53 -17.87 34.22
N ALA A 654 -25.34 -17.32 35.11
CA ALA A 654 -25.31 -15.89 35.40
C ALA A 654 -23.96 -15.52 36.02
N SER A 655 -23.20 -14.74 35.27
CA SER A 655 -22.29 -13.73 35.83
C SER A 655 -22.86 -12.39 35.37
N ASP A 656 -22.90 -11.40 36.25
CA ASP A 656 -23.62 -10.13 36.03
C ASP A 656 -22.87 -9.17 35.09
N ALA A 657 -22.49 -9.66 33.91
CA ALA A 657 -22.19 -8.83 32.76
C ALA A 657 -23.53 -8.36 32.18
N THR A 658 -23.89 -7.10 32.45
CA THR A 658 -25.13 -6.47 31.98
C THR A 658 -25.35 -6.73 30.49
N THR A 659 -26.50 -7.34 30.14
CA THR A 659 -26.97 -7.51 28.76
C THR A 659 -27.43 -6.17 28.18
N ALA A 660 -26.48 -5.24 28.03
CA ALA A 660 -26.70 -3.96 27.39
C ALA A 660 -27.04 -4.21 25.91
N THR A 661 -28.27 -3.91 25.53
CA THR A 661 -28.63 -3.75 24.12
C THR A 661 -27.75 -2.66 23.52
N LEU A 662 -26.94 -3.01 22.51
CA LEU A 662 -25.88 -2.11 21.99
C LEU A 662 -26.42 -0.83 21.32
N ASP A 663 -27.72 -0.76 21.02
CA ASP A 663 -28.42 0.44 20.53
C ASP A 663 -29.06 1.29 21.66
N ALA A 664 -28.78 1.02 22.95
CA ALA A 664 -29.25 1.82 24.09
C ALA A 664 -28.35 3.04 24.42
N ALA A 665 -27.73 3.65 23.41
CA ALA A 665 -27.06 4.94 23.59
C ALA A 665 -28.12 6.03 23.85
N PRO A 666 -27.94 6.91 24.85
CA PRO A 666 -28.80 8.09 24.99
C PRO A 666 -28.65 8.97 23.76
N ALA A 667 -29.74 9.65 23.34
CA ALA A 667 -29.82 10.42 22.09
C ALA A 667 -28.86 11.64 21.97
N SER A 668 -27.93 11.80 22.92
CA SER A 668 -26.81 12.73 22.90
C SER A 668 -25.51 12.15 22.32
N GLN A 669 -25.41 10.83 22.10
CA GLN A 669 -24.26 10.21 21.43
C GLN A 669 -24.59 9.88 19.97
N LEU A 670 -24.03 10.67 19.04
CA LEU A 670 -24.36 10.62 17.62
C LEU A 670 -23.74 9.44 16.85
N GLN A 671 -22.67 8.82 17.37
CA GLN A 671 -21.93 7.72 16.73
C GLN A 671 -21.44 6.69 17.78
N PRO A 672 -21.40 5.38 17.43
CA PRO A 672 -21.00 4.31 18.34
C PRO A 672 -19.47 4.27 18.52
N GLN A 673 -19.03 4.06 19.75
CA GLN A 673 -17.62 3.92 20.12
C GLN A 673 -17.12 2.49 19.87
N LEU A 674 -15.82 2.32 19.61
CA LEU A 674 -15.19 1.01 19.35
C LEU A 674 -15.21 0.13 20.63
N PRO A 675 -15.91 -1.02 20.65
CA PRO A 675 -15.91 -1.92 21.81
C PRO A 675 -14.61 -2.73 21.86
N ALA A 676 -13.56 -2.16 22.46
CA ALA A 676 -12.23 -2.78 22.51
C ALA A 676 -12.22 -4.21 23.10
N GLN A 677 -13.15 -4.51 24.01
CA GLN A 677 -13.32 -5.82 24.64
C GLN A 677 -13.68 -6.93 23.64
N ILE A 678 -14.25 -6.60 22.48
CA ILE A 678 -14.47 -7.57 21.40
C ILE A 678 -13.14 -7.96 20.74
N PHE A 679 -12.23 -7.00 20.56
CA PHE A 679 -11.03 -7.19 19.73
C PHE A 679 -9.78 -7.58 20.51
N GLN A 680 -9.63 -7.12 21.75
CA GLN A 680 -8.40 -7.17 22.56
C GLN A 680 -7.62 -8.49 22.55
N ASP A 681 -8.31 -9.64 22.55
CA ASP A 681 -7.71 -10.97 22.67
C ASP A 681 -7.21 -11.52 21.31
N THR A 682 -7.60 -10.89 20.19
CA THR A 682 -7.34 -11.35 18.80
C THR A 682 -6.63 -10.30 17.95
N ILE A 683 -7.04 -9.04 18.05
CA ILE A 683 -6.45 -7.87 17.38
C ILE A 683 -6.26 -6.77 18.43
N PRO A 684 -5.01 -6.46 18.84
CA PRO A 684 -4.75 -5.39 19.80
C PRO A 684 -5.37 -4.06 19.33
N VAL A 685 -5.99 -3.32 20.25
CA VAL A 685 -6.41 -1.93 20.04
C VAL A 685 -5.27 -1.04 20.55
N PRO A 686 -4.55 -0.29 19.69
CA PRO A 686 -3.36 0.47 20.11
C PRO A 686 -3.66 1.87 20.68
N MET A 687 -4.92 2.34 20.56
CA MET A 687 -5.34 3.69 20.92
C MET A 687 -6.27 3.71 22.14
N LYS A 688 -6.23 4.81 22.89
CA LYS A 688 -7.16 5.12 23.99
C LYS A 688 -8.58 5.28 23.44
N LEU A 689 -9.56 4.95 24.27
CA LEU A 689 -10.99 5.06 23.95
C LEU A 689 -11.79 5.57 25.17
N PRO A 690 -12.90 6.31 24.95
CA PRO A 690 -13.39 6.80 23.65
C PRO A 690 -12.46 7.87 23.06
N GLY A 691 -12.40 7.95 21.73
CA GLY A 691 -11.68 9.04 21.05
C GLY A 691 -12.46 10.35 21.13
N ALA A 692 -11.78 11.46 21.42
CA ALA A 692 -12.39 12.79 21.39
C ALA A 692 -12.70 13.23 19.95
N ASP A 693 -13.76 14.02 19.75
CA ASP A 693 -14.08 14.55 18.41
C ASP A 693 -12.99 15.54 17.94
N LEU A 694 -12.56 15.43 16.68
CA LEU A 694 -11.74 16.47 16.06
C LEU A 694 -12.62 17.66 15.65
N THR A 695 -12.21 18.86 16.03
CA THR A 695 -12.98 20.10 15.86
C THR A 695 -12.03 21.25 15.55
N GLU A 696 -12.53 22.46 15.30
CA GLU A 696 -11.66 23.64 15.18
C GLU A 696 -10.86 23.95 16.46
N SER A 697 -11.37 23.51 17.64
CA SER A 697 -10.68 23.64 18.94
C SER A 697 -9.73 22.48 19.27
N ARG A 698 -9.84 21.35 18.55
CA ARG A 698 -8.94 20.18 18.60
C ARG A 698 -8.67 19.76 17.16
N ALA A 699 -7.90 20.58 16.44
CA ALA A 699 -7.65 20.40 15.02
C ALA A 699 -6.89 19.09 14.76
N PRO A 700 -7.15 18.40 13.63
CA PRO A 700 -6.27 17.35 13.12
C PRO A 700 -4.82 17.87 12.98
N TRP A 701 -3.84 16.99 13.11
CA TRP A 701 -2.47 17.33 12.68
C TRP A 701 -2.44 17.54 11.16
N PHE A 702 -2.03 18.73 10.71
CA PHE A 702 -1.83 19.03 9.30
C PHE A 702 -0.34 18.96 8.95
N PHE A 703 -0.07 18.44 7.76
CA PHE A 703 1.29 18.21 7.30
C PHE A 703 1.75 19.34 6.36
N GLN A 704 2.92 19.93 6.66
CA GLN A 704 3.53 21.09 5.96
C GLN A 704 2.85 22.46 6.22
N GLU A 705 2.16 22.63 7.35
CA GLU A 705 1.46 23.87 7.75
C GLU A 705 1.94 24.38 9.13
#